data_AF-A0A8B6DIE0-F1
#
_entry.id   AF-A0A8B6DIE0-F1
#
_cell.length_a   1.000
_cell.length_b   1.000
_cell.length_c   1.000
_cell.angle_alpha   90.00
_cell.angle_beta   90.00
_cell.angle_gamma   90.00
#
_symmetry.space_group_name_H-M   'P 1'
#
loop_
_entity.id
_entity.type
_entity.pdbx_description
1 polymer ?
#
loop_
_entity_poly.entity_id
_entity_poly.type
_entity_poly.pdbx_seq_one_letter_code
_entity_poly.pdbx_strand_id
1 'polypeptide(L)'
;MLEYANSKGNTNPHLVAWKVPNSALMKDALSQIERLVEVSSQLAIKEWRRLPNIVSHIHVPLLQAAQQIMELQEAAQINQGLQPANINRGSSLHDMKAIVKTWRNRLPMISDDLSHWGDIFAWRQHHYQFIQNSNHSILGVHASAQAINHFGKIARKHNLTGVCLDSLSRIHTIPSVPIVDCFQKIRQQVKCYLQMSGTMGKSELNEGLEVIESTNLKYFTKEFTAEFYALKGMFLAQIGRSDDANKAFSAAVQMHDTLVKAWALWGDYLETVFTRDSKQLNLGVSAITCFLHACRHQNESKSRKYLAKVLWLLTYDDEKSTLAEAVDKYCVGVPPIQWLPWIPQLLTCLVRSEGRFIMNLLSQVGRMYPQAVYFPIRTLYLTLKIEQRERHKTTDNGQGRPATTTAGQSSTSAATVSTSISLSTPTTPEPTMSSSDTSDSSLSSQGKQPGQSLTGDAGPIRAPAPMWRCSKIMHMQRELHPTILNSLEGIVDQMVWFRENWYEEVLRQLKQGLAKCYAVAFENRGAVADATITPHTLNFVKKLVSTFGVGIENVSSVTTTFSSAASESLARRAQATAQDPVFQKMKSQFTTDFDFSVPGSTKLHNLINKLKKWIKILEAKTKLLPKSFLIEEKCRFLSNFSQHTAEVELPGEFLLPKHSHYYVRIARFMPRVEIVQKHNTAARRLYIRGHNGKIYPYLVVNDACLTESRREERVLQLLRMLNHFLTKQKETSRRLLYFTVPRVVAISPQMRLVEDNPASVSLLDVYKQRCAKRGIEHDSPIARYYERLATVQARGSQASHQVLRDVLKEVQNNMVPRGLLKEWAVHTFLTATDYWTFRKTLTLHLALMGFAEFVLHLTRMNPDMMYLHQDCGYLNISYFKFDIDDQTGELDANRPVPFRLTPNIAEFLTTIGVIGPLTASMVAAARCLVQPQYKLPSFLKAILRDEYITWHKKKQEELQPGAEPTDMEGEQLITMVNKAVSAITTRLHNLATFEGAESRVSTLVAAANSHDNLCRMDPAWHPWL
;
A
#
# COMPACT_ATOMS: atom_id res chain seq x y z
N MET A 1 -1.38 -23.66 -46.24
CA MET A 1 -0.09 -24.22 -45.78
C MET A 1 -0.23 -25.68 -45.32
N LEU A 2 -1.21 -26.02 -44.47
CA LEU A 2 -1.48 -27.41 -44.06
C LEU A 2 -1.81 -28.37 -45.22
N GLU A 3 -2.62 -27.95 -46.19
CA GLU A 3 -3.00 -28.81 -47.34
C GLU A 3 -1.83 -29.12 -48.29
N TYR A 4 -0.85 -28.22 -48.42
CA TYR A 4 0.36 -28.46 -49.22
C TYR A 4 1.35 -29.40 -48.52
N ALA A 5 1.43 -29.34 -47.17
CA ALA A 5 2.25 -30.23 -46.35
C ALA A 5 1.80 -31.70 -46.44
N ASN A 6 0.48 -31.94 -46.42
CA ASN A 6 -0.08 -33.29 -46.47
C ASN A 6 0.22 -34.01 -47.80
N SER A 7 0.40 -33.26 -48.90
CA SER A 7 0.72 -33.85 -50.21
C SER A 7 2.12 -34.44 -50.33
N LYS A 8 3.05 -34.10 -49.40
CA LYS A 8 4.47 -34.50 -49.46
C LYS A 8 4.96 -35.33 -48.26
N GLY A 9 4.05 -35.80 -47.39
CA GLY A 9 4.40 -36.73 -46.30
C GLY A 9 5.38 -36.19 -45.25
N ASN A 10 5.55 -34.87 -45.13
CA ASN A 10 6.49 -34.24 -44.20
C ASN A 10 5.75 -33.46 -43.11
N THR A 11 6.14 -33.68 -41.86
CA THR A 11 5.48 -33.19 -40.64
C THR A 11 5.62 -31.69 -40.35
N ASN A 12 6.17 -30.88 -41.26
CA ASN A 12 6.22 -29.43 -41.08
C ASN A 12 6.21 -28.65 -42.43
N PRO A 13 5.11 -27.93 -42.78
CA PRO A 13 4.93 -27.26 -44.07
C PRO A 13 5.93 -26.14 -44.40
N HIS A 14 6.63 -25.62 -43.39
CA HIS A 14 7.51 -24.46 -43.54
C HIS A 14 8.91 -24.80 -44.06
N LEU A 15 9.27 -26.09 -44.15
CA LEU A 15 10.65 -26.56 -44.39
C LEU A 15 11.01 -26.82 -45.87
N VAL A 16 10.04 -26.84 -46.78
CA VAL A 16 10.31 -27.29 -48.18
C VAL A 16 11.11 -26.26 -48.99
N ALA A 17 11.05 -24.97 -48.65
CA ALA A 17 11.73 -23.91 -49.42
C ALA A 17 13.24 -23.76 -49.12
N TRP A 18 13.75 -24.33 -48.03
CA TRP A 18 15.01 -23.90 -47.42
C TRP A 18 16.17 -24.91 -47.50
N LYS A 19 16.02 -25.99 -48.27
CA LYS A 19 17.03 -27.05 -48.45
C LYS A 19 17.74 -27.03 -49.81
N VAL A 20 17.65 -25.95 -50.59
CA VAL A 20 18.14 -25.94 -51.98
C VAL A 20 19.35 -25.01 -52.16
N PRO A 21 20.51 -25.49 -52.67
CA PRO A 21 21.72 -24.67 -52.88
C PRO A 21 21.69 -23.80 -54.16
N ASN A 22 20.53 -23.65 -54.82
CA ASN A 22 20.42 -22.95 -56.11
C ASN A 22 19.87 -21.52 -55.93
N SER A 23 20.63 -20.53 -56.40
CA SER A 23 20.36 -19.09 -56.19
C SER A 23 19.07 -18.57 -56.86
N ALA A 24 18.57 -19.24 -57.91
CA ALA A 24 17.31 -18.88 -58.57
C ALA A 24 16.07 -19.30 -57.75
N LEU A 25 16.04 -20.54 -57.25
CA LEU A 25 14.95 -21.05 -56.40
C LEU A 25 14.84 -20.30 -55.07
N MET A 26 15.96 -19.78 -54.57
CA MET A 26 15.99 -18.98 -53.34
C MET A 26 15.45 -17.55 -53.56
N LYS A 27 15.61 -16.96 -54.75
CA LYS A 27 14.95 -15.68 -55.10
C LYS A 27 13.44 -15.84 -55.19
N ASP A 28 12.97 -16.93 -55.82
CA ASP A 28 11.55 -17.24 -55.90
C ASP A 28 10.97 -17.47 -54.49
N ALA A 29 11.68 -18.21 -53.63
CA ALA A 29 11.28 -18.41 -52.24
C ALA A 29 11.22 -17.09 -51.44
N LEU A 30 12.18 -16.18 -51.61
CA LEU A 30 12.16 -14.86 -50.95
C LEU A 30 10.97 -14.00 -51.41
N SER A 31 10.68 -13.97 -52.71
CA SER A 31 9.51 -13.25 -53.24
C SER A 31 8.18 -13.84 -52.74
N GLN A 32 8.12 -15.16 -52.58
CA GLN A 32 6.95 -15.84 -52.02
C GLN A 32 6.74 -15.49 -50.54
N ILE A 33 7.82 -15.32 -49.78
CA ILE A 33 7.74 -14.93 -48.36
C ILE A 33 7.21 -13.51 -48.22
N GLU A 34 7.67 -12.56 -49.04
CA GLU A 34 7.14 -11.18 -49.01
C GLU A 34 5.63 -11.16 -49.27
N ARG A 35 5.16 -11.92 -50.27
CA ARG A 35 3.73 -12.07 -50.53
C ARG A 35 2.97 -12.71 -49.36
N LEU A 36 3.55 -13.73 -48.71
CA LEU A 36 2.94 -14.36 -47.55
C LEU A 36 2.88 -13.43 -46.33
N VAL A 37 3.91 -12.61 -46.11
CA VAL A 37 3.95 -11.59 -45.05
C VAL A 37 2.84 -10.56 -45.26
N GLU A 38 2.65 -10.10 -46.51
CA GLU A 38 1.59 -9.14 -46.84
C GLU A 38 0.19 -9.73 -46.58
N VAL A 39 -0.07 -10.93 -47.10
CA VAL A 39 -1.35 -11.62 -46.89
C VAL A 39 -1.61 -11.87 -45.41
N SER A 40 -0.61 -12.35 -44.67
CA SER A 40 -0.74 -12.62 -43.24
C SER A 40 -1.02 -11.34 -42.43
N SER A 41 -0.36 -10.23 -42.80
CA SER A 41 -0.58 -8.93 -42.17
C SER A 41 -2.01 -8.41 -42.42
N GLN A 42 -2.50 -8.52 -43.66
CA GLN A 42 -3.86 -8.12 -44.00
C GLN A 42 -4.90 -8.96 -43.25
N LEU A 43 -4.67 -10.27 -43.12
CA LEU A 43 -5.53 -11.17 -42.34
C LEU A 43 -5.53 -10.81 -40.85
N ALA A 44 -4.35 -10.57 -40.26
CA ALA A 44 -4.24 -10.18 -38.85
C ALA A 44 -4.99 -8.87 -38.55
N ILE A 45 -4.88 -7.88 -39.43
CA ILE A 45 -5.62 -6.60 -39.32
C ILE A 45 -7.14 -6.83 -39.48
N LYS A 46 -7.55 -7.68 -40.42
CA LYS A 46 -8.96 -8.01 -40.63
C LYS A 46 -9.56 -8.68 -39.40
N GLU A 47 -8.86 -9.63 -38.79
CA GLU A 47 -9.29 -10.29 -37.54
C GLU A 47 -9.29 -9.32 -36.36
N TRP A 48 -8.30 -8.43 -36.25
CA TRP A 48 -8.30 -7.40 -35.21
C TRP A 48 -9.55 -6.52 -35.27
N ARG A 49 -9.95 -6.10 -36.48
CA ARG A 49 -11.16 -5.28 -36.70
C ARG A 49 -12.46 -6.02 -36.40
N ARG A 50 -12.46 -7.35 -36.36
CA ARG A 50 -13.63 -8.18 -35.97
C ARG A 50 -13.82 -8.25 -34.46
N LEU A 51 -12.78 -7.97 -33.68
CA LEU A 51 -12.82 -8.02 -32.23
C LEU A 51 -13.43 -6.72 -31.63
N PRO A 52 -13.93 -6.77 -30.39
CA PRO A 52 -14.44 -5.57 -29.70
C PRO A 52 -13.36 -4.49 -29.55
N ASN A 53 -13.76 -3.21 -29.60
CA ASN A 53 -12.85 -2.07 -29.44
C ASN A 53 -12.07 -2.06 -28.11
N ILE A 54 -12.61 -2.73 -27.07
CA ILE A 54 -11.94 -2.87 -25.78
C ILE A 54 -10.84 -3.94 -25.89
N VAL A 55 -9.59 -3.48 -25.90
CA VAL A 55 -8.42 -4.35 -25.92
C VAL A 55 -8.40 -5.25 -24.68
N SER A 56 -8.35 -6.56 -24.91
CA SER A 56 -8.45 -7.60 -23.88
C SER A 56 -7.68 -8.85 -24.29
N HIS A 57 -7.70 -9.92 -23.47
CA HIS A 57 -6.91 -11.13 -23.73
C HIS A 57 -7.15 -11.79 -25.09
N ILE A 58 -8.32 -11.60 -25.71
CA ILE A 58 -8.61 -12.15 -27.05
C ILE A 58 -7.73 -11.51 -28.15
N HIS A 59 -7.17 -10.34 -27.90
CA HIS A 59 -6.26 -9.65 -28.82
C HIS A 59 -4.81 -10.15 -28.71
N VAL A 60 -4.44 -10.81 -27.61
CA VAL A 60 -3.06 -11.25 -27.35
C VAL A 60 -2.54 -12.20 -28.43
N PRO A 61 -3.29 -13.23 -28.89
CA PRO A 61 -2.82 -14.10 -29.97
C PRO A 61 -2.54 -13.35 -31.28
N LEU A 62 -3.30 -12.30 -31.60
CA LEU A 62 -3.06 -11.49 -32.80
C LEU A 62 -1.78 -10.64 -32.65
N LEU A 63 -1.48 -10.13 -31.45
CA LEU A 63 -0.21 -9.44 -31.19
C LEU A 63 0.98 -10.41 -31.27
N GLN A 64 0.82 -11.63 -30.77
CA GLN A 64 1.82 -12.69 -30.88
C GLN A 64 2.07 -13.10 -32.35
N ALA A 65 1.00 -13.22 -33.13
CA ALA A 65 1.09 -13.46 -34.58
C ALA A 65 1.78 -12.30 -35.31
N ALA A 66 1.47 -11.04 -34.95
CA ALA A 66 2.14 -9.87 -35.53
C ALA A 66 3.66 -9.89 -35.27
N GLN A 67 4.10 -10.32 -34.08
CA GLN A 67 5.52 -10.53 -33.81
C GLN A 67 6.13 -11.58 -34.75
N GLN A 68 5.47 -12.72 -34.94
CA GLN A 68 5.95 -13.79 -35.83
C GLN A 68 6.03 -13.34 -37.29
N ILE A 69 5.05 -12.59 -37.78
CA ILE A 69 5.05 -12.02 -39.13
C ILE A 69 6.24 -11.09 -39.33
N MET A 70 6.56 -10.25 -38.33
CA MET A 70 7.73 -9.36 -38.37
C MET A 70 9.05 -10.12 -38.32
N GLU A 71 9.18 -11.12 -37.46
CA GLU A 71 10.39 -11.94 -37.40
C GLU A 71 10.61 -12.73 -38.71
N LEU A 72 9.55 -13.14 -39.40
CA LEU A 72 9.64 -13.77 -40.71
C LEU A 72 10.22 -12.83 -41.79
N GLN A 73 9.77 -11.58 -41.82
CA GLN A 73 10.28 -10.57 -42.75
C GLN A 73 11.76 -10.24 -42.46
N GLU A 74 12.11 -10.08 -41.19
CA GLU A 74 13.49 -9.82 -40.75
C GLU A 74 14.40 -11.03 -41.03
N ALA A 75 13.88 -12.26 -40.88
CA ALA A 75 14.61 -13.48 -41.23
C ALA A 75 14.92 -13.58 -42.74
N ALA A 76 14.00 -13.12 -43.60
CA ALA A 76 14.26 -13.02 -45.03
C ALA A 76 15.44 -12.08 -45.33
N GLN A 77 15.54 -10.94 -44.62
CA GLN A 77 16.65 -10.00 -44.73
C GLN A 77 17.98 -10.62 -44.26
N ILE A 78 18.00 -11.37 -43.15
CA ILE A 78 19.18 -12.12 -42.71
C ILE A 78 19.65 -13.08 -43.81
N ASN A 79 18.74 -13.84 -44.40
CA ASN A 79 19.07 -14.80 -45.45
C ASN A 79 19.55 -14.13 -46.74
N GLN A 80 19.03 -12.95 -47.07
CA GLN A 80 19.53 -12.14 -48.20
C GLN A 80 20.96 -11.64 -47.95
N GLY A 81 21.29 -11.28 -46.70
CA GLY A 81 22.64 -10.90 -46.27
C GLY A 81 23.63 -12.07 -46.28
N LEU A 82 23.17 -13.29 -45.99
CA LEU A 82 23.96 -14.53 -46.01
C LEU A 82 24.24 -15.08 -47.42
N GLN A 83 23.70 -14.45 -48.47
CA GLN A 83 23.98 -14.87 -49.85
C GLN A 83 25.48 -14.72 -50.18
N PRO A 84 26.08 -15.64 -50.97
CA PRO A 84 27.49 -15.56 -51.36
C PRO A 84 27.91 -14.20 -51.95
N ALA A 85 27.00 -13.55 -52.72
CA ALA A 85 27.24 -12.24 -53.32
C ALA A 85 27.25 -11.06 -52.31
N ASN A 86 26.64 -11.25 -51.13
CA ASN A 86 26.45 -10.21 -50.11
C ASN A 86 27.27 -10.48 -48.84
N ILE A 87 27.85 -11.68 -48.69
CA ILE A 87 28.55 -12.14 -47.48
C ILE A 87 29.77 -11.29 -47.13
N ASN A 88 30.46 -10.71 -48.12
CA ASN A 88 31.66 -9.89 -47.91
C ASN A 88 31.35 -8.39 -47.81
N ARG A 89 30.09 -7.97 -47.86
CA ARG A 89 29.71 -6.56 -47.76
C ARG A 89 29.60 -6.16 -46.28
N GLY A 90 30.36 -5.15 -45.86
CA GLY A 90 30.31 -4.67 -44.47
C GLY A 90 28.92 -4.20 -44.01
N SER A 91 28.09 -3.71 -44.93
CA SER A 91 26.71 -3.28 -44.65
C SER A 91 25.78 -4.45 -44.27
N SER A 92 25.85 -5.58 -44.98
CA SER A 92 24.98 -6.74 -44.72
C SER A 92 25.25 -7.36 -43.33
N LEU A 93 26.52 -7.36 -42.90
CA LEU A 93 26.91 -7.80 -41.56
C LEU A 93 26.39 -6.87 -40.47
N HIS A 94 26.42 -5.56 -40.70
CA HIS A 94 25.89 -4.57 -39.76
C HIS A 94 24.38 -4.76 -39.58
N ASP A 95 23.64 -4.93 -40.69
CA ASP A 95 22.20 -5.12 -40.67
C ASP A 95 21.81 -6.43 -39.96
N MET A 96 22.54 -7.52 -40.20
CA MET A 96 22.32 -8.79 -39.50
C MET A 96 22.58 -8.67 -37.98
N LYS A 97 23.67 -8.00 -37.58
CA LYS A 97 23.95 -7.73 -36.16
C LYS A 97 22.84 -6.88 -35.53
N ALA A 98 22.31 -5.91 -36.26
CA ALA A 98 21.20 -5.08 -35.82
C ALA A 98 19.92 -5.91 -35.63
N ILE A 99 19.56 -6.78 -36.57
CA ILE A 99 18.39 -7.65 -36.46
C ILE A 99 18.53 -8.62 -35.27
N VAL A 100 19.67 -9.30 -35.13
CA VAL A 100 19.93 -10.21 -33.99
C VAL A 100 19.84 -9.46 -32.65
N LYS A 101 20.35 -8.22 -32.59
CA LYS A 101 20.22 -7.36 -31.41
C LYS A 101 18.75 -6.98 -31.15
N THR A 102 17.96 -6.70 -32.19
CA THR A 102 16.52 -6.43 -32.09
C THR A 102 15.77 -7.65 -31.57
N TRP A 103 16.03 -8.85 -32.11
CA TRP A 103 15.44 -10.11 -31.64
C TRP A 103 15.76 -10.35 -30.16
N ARG A 104 17.01 -10.10 -29.75
CA ARG A 104 17.42 -10.21 -28.34
C ARG A 104 16.64 -9.27 -27.42
N ASN A 105 16.26 -8.09 -27.88
CA ASN A 105 15.54 -7.10 -27.08
C ASN A 105 14.01 -7.25 -27.16
N ARG A 106 13.48 -7.78 -28.26
CA ARG A 106 12.05 -8.07 -28.47
C ARG A 106 11.76 -9.51 -28.04
N LEU A 107 11.67 -9.71 -26.73
CA LEU A 107 11.29 -10.99 -26.14
C LEU A 107 9.77 -11.00 -25.82
N PRO A 108 9.12 -12.17 -25.83
CA PRO A 108 7.75 -12.28 -25.33
C PRO A 108 7.64 -11.84 -23.86
N MET A 109 6.41 -11.62 -23.42
CA MET A 109 6.14 -11.23 -22.04
C MET A 109 6.19 -12.44 -21.11
N ILE A 110 6.52 -12.22 -19.83
CA ILE A 110 6.55 -13.31 -18.84
C ILE A 110 5.17 -13.97 -18.65
N SER A 111 4.10 -13.22 -18.90
CA SER A 111 2.70 -13.68 -18.84
C SER A 111 2.30 -14.57 -20.01
N ASP A 112 3.06 -14.55 -21.11
CA ASP A 112 2.79 -15.40 -22.28
C ASP A 112 3.02 -16.88 -21.96
N ASP A 113 2.35 -17.73 -22.71
CA ASP A 113 2.45 -19.17 -22.54
C ASP A 113 3.77 -19.71 -23.06
N LEU A 114 4.25 -20.79 -22.43
CA LEU A 114 5.56 -21.37 -22.76
C LEU A 114 5.60 -21.91 -24.19
N SER A 115 4.44 -22.27 -24.77
CA SER A 115 4.31 -22.63 -26.19
C SER A 115 4.76 -21.50 -27.10
N HIS A 116 4.24 -20.28 -26.90
CA HIS A 116 4.64 -19.12 -27.71
C HIS A 116 6.13 -18.78 -27.54
N TRP A 117 6.65 -18.88 -26.31
CA TRP A 117 8.09 -18.79 -26.07
C TRP A 117 8.86 -19.87 -26.83
N GLY A 118 8.37 -21.11 -26.84
CA GLY A 118 8.96 -22.23 -27.56
C GLY A 118 8.99 -21.99 -29.07
N ASP A 119 7.88 -21.52 -29.64
CA ASP A 119 7.75 -21.23 -31.07
C ASP A 119 8.76 -20.17 -31.52
N ILE A 120 8.79 -19.02 -30.83
CA ILE A 120 9.73 -17.92 -31.15
C ILE A 120 11.18 -18.39 -31.04
N PHE A 121 11.52 -19.14 -29.99
CA PHE A 121 12.90 -19.58 -29.79
C PHE A 121 13.31 -20.69 -30.76
N ALA A 122 12.39 -21.60 -31.13
CA ALA A 122 12.64 -22.61 -32.15
C ALA A 122 12.89 -21.96 -33.52
N TRP A 123 12.08 -20.96 -33.90
CA TRP A 123 12.26 -20.20 -35.14
C TRP A 123 13.63 -19.52 -35.19
N ARG A 124 13.97 -18.79 -34.12
CA ARG A 124 15.27 -18.12 -34.01
C ARG A 124 16.43 -19.10 -34.05
N GLN A 125 16.30 -20.26 -33.41
CA GLN A 125 17.35 -21.28 -33.38
C GLN A 125 17.71 -21.76 -34.79
N HIS A 126 16.73 -21.96 -35.67
CA HIS A 126 16.99 -22.32 -37.06
C HIS A 126 17.82 -21.25 -37.78
N HIS A 127 17.46 -19.98 -37.63
CA HIS A 127 18.21 -18.87 -38.24
C HIS A 127 19.61 -18.70 -37.63
N TYR A 128 19.77 -18.92 -36.33
CA TYR A 128 21.09 -18.88 -35.69
C TYR A 128 22.00 -20.01 -36.15
N GLN A 129 21.48 -21.21 -36.42
CA GLN A 129 22.24 -22.31 -37.02
C GLN A 129 22.72 -21.97 -38.43
N PHE A 130 21.90 -21.31 -39.24
CA PHE A 130 22.33 -20.82 -40.56
C PHE A 130 23.48 -19.80 -40.45
N ILE A 131 23.39 -18.85 -39.50
CA ILE A 131 24.47 -17.89 -39.23
C ILE A 131 25.72 -18.62 -38.72
N GLN A 132 25.57 -19.63 -37.86
CA GLN A 132 26.68 -20.41 -37.30
C GLN A 132 27.49 -21.13 -38.39
N ASN A 133 26.82 -21.67 -39.41
CA ASN A 133 27.44 -22.39 -40.52
C ASN A 133 28.09 -21.46 -41.57
N SER A 134 28.01 -20.14 -41.39
CA SER A 134 28.63 -19.12 -42.25
C SER A 134 29.93 -18.57 -41.62
N ASN A 135 30.67 -17.70 -42.34
CA ASN A 135 31.87 -17.01 -41.83
C ASN A 135 31.63 -16.11 -40.58
N HIS A 136 30.39 -16.01 -40.10
CA HIS A 136 29.98 -15.25 -38.91
C HIS A 136 29.63 -16.13 -37.71
N SER A 137 30.27 -17.31 -37.62
CA SER A 137 30.02 -18.38 -36.64
C SER A 137 29.83 -17.90 -35.19
N ILE A 138 30.68 -16.99 -34.71
CA ILE A 138 30.65 -16.49 -33.32
C ILE A 138 29.33 -15.78 -32.97
N LEU A 139 28.76 -15.00 -33.90
CA LEU A 139 27.49 -14.30 -33.67
C LEU A 139 26.32 -15.29 -33.52
N GLY A 140 26.26 -16.28 -34.42
CA GLY A 140 25.25 -17.34 -34.38
C GLY A 140 25.34 -18.21 -33.13
N VAL A 141 26.58 -18.59 -32.75
CA VAL A 141 26.88 -19.36 -31.53
C VAL A 141 26.41 -18.64 -30.27
N HIS A 142 26.77 -17.36 -30.10
CA HIS A 142 26.32 -16.57 -28.95
C HIS A 142 24.80 -16.39 -28.91
N ALA A 143 24.17 -16.09 -30.06
CA ALA A 143 22.73 -15.88 -30.12
C ALA A 143 21.95 -17.17 -29.78
N SER A 144 22.42 -18.30 -30.29
CA SER A 144 21.92 -19.65 -29.99
C SER A 144 22.03 -19.99 -28.49
N ALA A 145 23.21 -19.83 -27.90
CA ALA A 145 23.43 -20.10 -26.47
C ALA A 145 22.58 -19.18 -25.57
N GLN A 146 22.47 -17.89 -25.92
CA GLN A 146 21.60 -16.95 -25.20
C GLN A 146 20.13 -17.34 -25.30
N ALA A 147 19.66 -17.79 -26.46
CA ALA A 147 18.29 -18.24 -26.64
C ALA A 147 17.98 -19.42 -25.71
N ILE A 148 18.83 -20.44 -25.68
CA ILE A 148 18.68 -21.60 -24.78
C ILE A 148 18.65 -21.16 -23.30
N ASN A 149 19.61 -20.31 -22.89
CA ASN A 149 19.69 -19.80 -21.53
C ASN A 149 18.46 -18.98 -21.12
N HIS A 150 17.93 -18.17 -22.02
CA HIS A 150 16.73 -17.37 -21.79
C HIS A 150 15.47 -18.24 -21.70
N PHE A 151 15.32 -19.25 -22.56
CA PHE A 151 14.20 -20.19 -22.51
C PHE A 151 14.20 -20.99 -21.19
N GLY A 152 15.36 -21.53 -20.79
CA GLY A 152 15.51 -22.21 -19.49
C GLY A 152 15.17 -21.29 -18.30
N LYS A 153 15.63 -20.02 -18.34
CA LYS A 153 15.28 -19.02 -17.31
C LYS A 153 13.77 -18.78 -17.21
N ILE A 154 13.04 -18.74 -18.32
CA ILE A 154 11.58 -18.53 -18.33
C ILE A 154 10.85 -19.78 -17.86
N ALA A 155 11.23 -20.98 -18.31
CA ALA A 155 10.70 -22.25 -17.82
C ALA A 155 10.80 -22.35 -16.30
N ARG A 156 11.98 -22.01 -15.72
CA ARG A 156 12.17 -21.93 -14.27
C ARG A 156 11.23 -20.94 -13.60
N LYS A 157 11.07 -19.73 -14.18
CA LYS A 157 10.15 -18.70 -13.64
C LYS A 157 8.67 -19.11 -13.74
N HIS A 158 8.32 -19.99 -14.67
CA HIS A 158 7.00 -20.61 -14.79
C HIS A 158 6.84 -21.81 -13.85
N ASN A 159 7.81 -22.08 -12.97
CA ASN A 159 7.88 -23.24 -12.06
C ASN A 159 7.94 -24.60 -12.77
N LEU A 160 8.52 -24.66 -13.99
CA LEU A 160 8.74 -25.87 -14.76
C LEU A 160 10.23 -26.23 -14.72
N THR A 161 10.67 -26.84 -13.61
CA THR A 161 12.08 -27.13 -13.33
C THR A 161 12.65 -28.21 -14.24
N GLY A 162 11.91 -29.29 -14.52
CA GLY A 162 12.34 -30.32 -15.47
C GLY A 162 12.64 -29.77 -16.86
N VAL A 163 11.68 -29.04 -17.43
CA VAL A 163 11.84 -28.38 -18.75
C VAL A 163 13.02 -27.39 -18.76
N CYS A 164 13.29 -26.72 -17.63
CA CYS A 164 14.46 -25.85 -17.51
C CYS A 164 15.76 -26.64 -17.65
N LEU A 165 15.93 -27.75 -16.92
CA LEU A 165 17.15 -28.57 -16.99
C LEU A 165 17.32 -29.21 -18.38
N ASP A 166 16.26 -29.76 -18.95
CA ASP A 166 16.25 -30.35 -20.29
C ASP A 166 16.59 -29.33 -21.39
N SER A 167 16.16 -28.08 -21.21
CA SER A 167 16.49 -27.03 -22.17
C SER A 167 17.95 -26.61 -22.05
N LEU A 168 18.46 -26.47 -20.81
CA LEU A 168 19.84 -26.06 -20.56
C LEU A 168 20.86 -27.11 -21.02
N SER A 169 20.51 -28.40 -21.03
CA SER A 169 21.39 -29.47 -21.53
C SER A 169 21.64 -29.36 -23.04
N ARG A 170 20.69 -28.79 -23.81
CA ARG A 170 20.86 -28.55 -25.25
C ARG A 170 22.01 -27.61 -25.58
N ILE A 171 22.54 -26.84 -24.62
CA ILE A 171 23.72 -26.00 -24.86
C ILE A 171 24.94 -26.84 -25.30
N HIS A 172 25.01 -28.11 -24.89
CA HIS A 172 26.09 -29.03 -25.26
C HIS A 172 26.04 -29.45 -26.73
N THR A 173 24.96 -29.15 -27.45
CA THR A 173 24.89 -29.33 -28.91
C THR A 173 25.71 -28.29 -29.68
N ILE A 174 26.16 -27.22 -29.01
CA ILE A 174 26.98 -26.16 -29.60
C ILE A 174 28.46 -26.51 -29.39
N PRO A 175 29.27 -26.67 -30.45
CA PRO A 175 30.65 -27.19 -30.34
C PRO A 175 31.60 -26.33 -29.50
N SER A 176 31.46 -25.00 -29.51
CA SER A 176 32.28 -24.08 -28.73
C SER A 176 31.40 -23.00 -28.13
N VAL A 177 31.14 -23.09 -26.82
CA VAL A 177 30.26 -22.14 -26.12
C VAL A 177 31.10 -21.07 -25.42
N PRO A 178 30.81 -19.79 -25.64
CA PRO A 178 31.52 -18.71 -24.97
C PRO A 178 31.33 -18.72 -23.45
N ILE A 179 32.38 -18.31 -22.73
CA ILE A 179 32.47 -18.37 -21.26
C ILE A 179 31.29 -17.68 -20.57
N VAL A 180 30.85 -16.52 -21.09
CA VAL A 180 29.72 -15.76 -20.54
C VAL A 180 28.41 -16.56 -20.59
N ASP A 181 28.19 -17.33 -21.66
CA ASP A 181 26.98 -18.12 -21.84
C ASP A 181 27.04 -19.42 -21.01
N CYS A 182 28.23 -20.01 -20.85
CA CYS A 182 28.47 -21.08 -19.88
C CYS A 182 28.15 -20.64 -18.45
N PHE A 183 28.57 -19.43 -18.06
CA PHE A 183 28.23 -18.86 -16.76
C PHE A 183 26.71 -18.74 -16.57
N GLN A 184 25.97 -18.19 -17.56
CA GLN A 184 24.51 -18.07 -17.45
C GLN A 184 23.81 -19.43 -17.37
N LYS A 185 24.31 -20.45 -18.09
CA LYS A 185 23.79 -21.82 -18.00
C LYS A 185 23.94 -22.38 -16.59
N ILE A 186 25.16 -22.38 -16.05
CA ILE A 186 25.44 -22.92 -14.70
C ILE A 186 24.61 -22.12 -13.67
N ARG A 187 24.55 -20.80 -13.81
CA ARG A 187 23.73 -19.94 -12.95
C ARG A 187 22.25 -20.29 -12.97
N GLN A 188 21.65 -20.62 -14.12
CA GLN A 188 20.25 -21.04 -14.16
C GLN A 188 20.07 -22.45 -13.60
N GLN A 189 20.99 -23.36 -13.88
CA GLN A 189 20.98 -24.73 -13.35
C GLN A 189 21.02 -24.72 -11.81
N VAL A 190 21.97 -24.00 -11.22
CA VAL A 190 22.09 -23.81 -9.77
C VAL A 190 20.82 -23.18 -9.16
N LYS A 191 20.21 -22.20 -9.84
CA LYS A 191 18.94 -21.61 -9.40
C LYS A 191 17.75 -22.57 -9.53
N CYS A 192 17.83 -23.54 -10.44
CA CYS A 192 16.82 -24.58 -10.61
C CYS A 192 16.88 -25.55 -9.41
N TYR A 193 18.07 -26.04 -9.06
CA TYR A 193 18.27 -26.86 -7.86
C TYR A 193 17.84 -26.16 -6.57
N LEU A 194 18.12 -24.86 -6.42
CA LEU A 194 17.62 -24.07 -5.29
C LEU A 194 16.09 -24.00 -5.24
N GLN A 195 15.41 -24.02 -6.38
CA GLN A 195 13.97 -24.01 -6.43
C GLN A 195 13.38 -25.40 -6.14
N MET A 196 14.04 -26.45 -6.65
CA MET A 196 13.67 -27.85 -6.40
C MET A 196 13.85 -28.21 -4.92
N SER A 197 14.87 -27.71 -4.24
CA SER A 197 15.09 -28.00 -2.82
C SER A 197 13.96 -27.53 -1.91
N GLY A 198 13.24 -26.47 -2.30
CA GLY A 198 12.05 -26.01 -1.60
C GLY A 198 10.83 -26.93 -1.72
N THR A 199 10.83 -27.87 -2.68
CA THR A 199 9.70 -28.78 -2.95
C THR A 199 10.05 -30.26 -2.76
N MET A 200 11.28 -30.66 -3.09
CA MET A 200 11.76 -32.06 -3.09
C MET A 200 12.81 -32.36 -1.99
N GLY A 201 13.14 -31.37 -1.15
CA GLY A 201 13.98 -31.57 0.03
C GLY A 201 15.47 -31.26 -0.16
N LYS A 202 16.27 -31.58 0.86
CA LYS A 202 17.68 -31.13 0.96
C LYS A 202 18.66 -31.85 0.03
N SER A 203 18.29 -32.98 -0.60
CA SER A 203 19.17 -33.73 -1.51
C SER A 203 19.62 -32.89 -2.70
N GLU A 204 18.68 -32.15 -3.31
CA GLU A 204 18.91 -31.23 -4.44
C GLU A 204 19.91 -30.10 -4.12
N LEU A 205 20.07 -29.75 -2.84
CA LEU A 205 21.07 -28.74 -2.43
C LEU A 205 22.50 -29.26 -2.62
N ASN A 206 22.72 -30.56 -2.42
CA ASN A 206 24.03 -31.18 -2.61
C ASN A 206 24.39 -31.25 -4.09
N GLU A 207 23.43 -31.63 -4.95
CA GLU A 207 23.64 -31.60 -6.41
C GLU A 207 23.95 -30.19 -6.92
N GLY A 208 23.21 -29.18 -6.44
CA GLY A 208 23.48 -27.79 -6.75
C GLY A 208 24.86 -27.31 -6.31
N LEU A 209 25.37 -27.83 -5.19
CA LEU A 209 26.72 -27.54 -4.68
C LEU A 209 27.79 -28.24 -5.52
N GLU A 210 27.61 -29.51 -5.85
CA GLU A 210 28.53 -30.30 -6.68
C GLU A 210 28.72 -29.68 -8.07
N VAL A 211 27.65 -29.14 -8.67
CA VAL A 211 27.73 -28.39 -9.94
C VAL A 211 28.64 -27.16 -9.81
N ILE A 212 28.65 -26.47 -8.68
CA ILE A 212 29.54 -25.32 -8.46
C ILE A 212 30.98 -25.79 -8.23
N GLU A 213 31.19 -26.87 -7.47
CA GLU A 213 32.52 -27.37 -7.13
C GLU A 213 33.25 -28.05 -8.30
N SER A 214 32.50 -28.72 -9.18
CA SER A 214 33.02 -29.29 -10.43
C SER A 214 33.34 -28.24 -11.49
N THR A 215 32.88 -26.99 -11.32
CA THR A 215 33.14 -25.90 -12.26
C THR A 215 34.54 -25.32 -12.06
N ASN A 216 35.37 -25.32 -13.11
CA ASN A 216 36.69 -24.69 -13.05
C ASN A 216 36.59 -23.15 -13.07
N LEU A 217 36.73 -22.54 -11.90
CA LEU A 217 36.57 -21.10 -11.69
C LEU A 217 37.66 -20.23 -12.35
N LYS A 218 38.79 -20.81 -12.77
CA LYS A 218 39.91 -20.06 -13.37
C LYS A 218 39.57 -19.40 -14.70
N TYR A 219 38.59 -19.95 -15.42
CA TYR A 219 38.16 -19.44 -16.73
C TYR A 219 37.20 -18.23 -16.63
N PHE A 220 36.69 -17.92 -15.44
CA PHE A 220 35.68 -16.87 -15.27
C PHE A 220 36.28 -15.58 -14.74
N THR A 221 35.63 -14.46 -15.06
CA THR A 221 35.98 -13.15 -14.50
C THR A 221 35.77 -13.14 -12.98
N LYS A 222 36.47 -12.23 -12.28
CA LYS A 222 36.32 -12.07 -10.82
C LYS A 222 34.85 -11.85 -10.40
N GLU A 223 34.08 -11.12 -11.20
CA GLU A 223 32.64 -10.90 -10.97
C GLU A 223 31.83 -12.21 -10.96
N PHE A 224 32.03 -13.06 -11.98
CA PHE A 224 31.33 -14.34 -12.10
C PHE A 224 31.74 -15.32 -11.00
N THR A 225 33.04 -15.38 -10.71
CA THR A 225 33.60 -16.19 -9.63
C THR A 225 33.03 -15.76 -8.27
N ALA A 226 32.91 -14.45 -8.02
CA ALA A 226 32.25 -13.92 -6.82
C ALA A 226 30.77 -14.37 -6.71
N GLU A 227 30.00 -14.36 -7.81
CA GLU A 227 28.61 -14.86 -7.77
C GLU A 227 28.54 -16.36 -7.46
N PHE A 228 29.49 -17.16 -7.94
CA PHE A 228 29.57 -18.59 -7.59
C PHE A 228 29.90 -18.81 -6.12
N TYR A 229 30.88 -18.09 -5.55
CA TYR A 229 31.17 -18.16 -4.11
C TYR A 229 29.97 -17.73 -3.25
N ALA A 230 29.24 -16.70 -3.67
CA ALA A 230 28.02 -16.28 -2.96
C ALA A 230 26.92 -17.34 -3.02
N LEU A 231 26.74 -18.01 -4.16
CA LEU A 231 25.80 -19.13 -4.29
C LEU A 231 26.26 -20.33 -3.46
N LYS A 232 27.55 -20.66 -3.49
CA LYS A 232 28.16 -21.72 -2.67
C LYS A 232 27.91 -21.49 -1.18
N GLY A 233 28.18 -20.28 -0.68
CA GLY A 233 27.91 -19.91 0.71
C GLY A 233 26.45 -20.10 1.11
N MET A 234 25.51 -19.77 0.21
CA MET A 234 24.08 -19.98 0.45
C MET A 234 23.70 -21.46 0.53
N PHE A 235 24.25 -22.34 -0.32
CA PHE A 235 24.02 -23.79 -0.20
C PHE A 235 24.61 -24.34 1.09
N LEU A 236 25.86 -23.99 1.42
CA LEU A 236 26.52 -24.40 2.65
C LEU A 236 25.73 -23.99 3.90
N ALA A 237 25.19 -22.76 3.92
CA ALA A 237 24.34 -22.27 5.00
C ALA A 237 23.04 -23.08 5.16
N GLN A 238 22.40 -23.48 4.06
CA GLN A 238 21.17 -24.28 4.09
C GLN A 238 21.41 -25.75 4.46
N ILE A 239 22.58 -26.30 4.09
CA ILE A 239 23.02 -27.66 4.45
C ILE A 239 23.38 -27.73 5.94
N GLY A 240 23.84 -26.62 6.55
CA GLY A 240 24.19 -26.52 7.96
C GLY A 240 25.68 -26.32 8.25
N ARG A 241 26.51 -26.11 7.22
CA ARG A 241 27.96 -25.85 7.33
C ARG A 241 28.22 -24.34 7.50
N SER A 242 28.00 -23.83 8.71
CA SER A 242 28.01 -22.38 8.99
C SER A 242 29.37 -21.70 8.77
N ASP A 243 30.46 -22.29 9.26
CA ASP A 243 31.79 -21.67 9.18
C ASP A 243 32.30 -21.56 7.74
N ASP A 244 32.10 -22.61 6.95
CA ASP A 244 32.44 -22.64 5.53
C ASP A 244 31.57 -21.67 4.73
N ALA A 245 30.28 -21.52 5.10
CA ALA A 245 29.40 -20.55 4.49
C ALA A 245 29.91 -19.12 4.70
N ASN A 246 30.31 -18.77 5.94
CA ASN A 246 30.82 -17.44 6.25
C ASN A 246 32.12 -17.14 5.49
N LYS A 247 33.05 -18.11 5.40
CA LYS A 247 34.27 -17.99 4.59
C LYS A 247 33.96 -17.77 3.11
N ALA A 248 33.02 -18.53 2.55
CA ALA A 248 32.61 -18.39 1.15
C ALA A 248 31.97 -17.03 0.85
N PHE A 249 31.12 -16.52 1.74
CA PHE A 249 30.54 -15.18 1.59
C PHE A 249 31.57 -14.06 1.69
N SER A 250 32.48 -14.14 2.67
CA SER A 250 33.57 -13.18 2.83
C SER A 250 34.45 -13.13 1.58
N ALA A 251 34.85 -14.31 1.06
CA ALA A 251 35.61 -14.41 -0.18
C ALA A 251 34.86 -13.81 -1.39
N ALA A 252 33.55 -14.07 -1.52
CA ALA A 252 32.74 -13.52 -2.61
C ALA A 252 32.75 -11.99 -2.64
N VAL A 253 32.59 -11.37 -1.47
CA VAL A 253 32.55 -9.91 -1.35
C VAL A 253 33.93 -9.28 -1.56
N GLN A 254 34.99 -9.92 -1.06
CA GLN A 254 36.37 -9.44 -1.29
C GLN A 254 36.78 -9.50 -2.77
N MET A 255 36.27 -10.48 -3.52
CA MET A 255 36.52 -10.59 -4.95
C MET A 255 35.82 -9.51 -5.78
N HIS A 256 34.61 -9.11 -5.38
CA HIS A 256 33.81 -8.11 -6.09
C HIS A 256 32.83 -7.38 -5.15
N ASP A 257 33.27 -6.24 -4.63
CA ASP A 257 32.57 -5.46 -3.60
C ASP A 257 31.23 -4.87 -4.07
N THR A 258 31.07 -4.54 -5.34
CA THR A 258 29.82 -3.98 -5.88
C THR A 258 28.74 -5.05 -6.16
N LEU A 259 29.03 -6.34 -5.92
CA LEU A 259 28.07 -7.43 -6.16
C LEU A 259 26.96 -7.44 -5.10
N VAL A 260 25.86 -6.75 -5.37
CA VAL A 260 24.68 -6.63 -4.50
C VAL A 260 24.18 -7.99 -3.97
N LYS A 261 24.20 -9.02 -4.83
CA LYS A 261 23.68 -10.35 -4.48
C LYS A 261 24.53 -11.04 -3.42
N ALA A 262 25.85 -10.85 -3.42
CA ALA A 262 26.75 -11.44 -2.43
C ALA A 262 26.48 -10.86 -1.05
N TRP A 263 26.47 -9.53 -0.93
CA TRP A 263 26.11 -8.82 0.29
C TRP A 263 24.73 -9.20 0.82
N ALA A 264 23.72 -9.28 -0.05
CA ALA A 264 22.37 -9.64 0.34
C ALA A 264 22.28 -11.07 0.92
N LEU A 265 22.96 -12.05 0.30
CA LEU A 265 22.96 -13.43 0.79
C LEU A 265 23.75 -13.57 2.08
N TRP A 266 24.86 -12.84 2.21
CA TRP A 266 25.64 -12.82 3.45
C TRP A 266 24.84 -12.20 4.60
N GLY A 267 24.15 -11.08 4.35
CA GLY A 267 23.24 -10.46 5.32
C GLY A 267 22.10 -11.38 5.74
N ASP A 268 21.46 -12.09 4.79
CA ASP A 268 20.42 -13.08 5.10
C ASP A 268 20.95 -14.21 6.02
N TYR A 269 22.18 -14.67 5.79
CA TYR A 269 22.85 -15.65 6.64
C TYR A 269 23.13 -15.08 8.04
N LEU A 270 23.77 -13.91 8.13
CA LEU A 270 24.12 -13.27 9.40
C LEU A 270 22.89 -12.93 10.24
N GLU A 271 21.79 -12.46 9.63
CA GLU A 271 20.51 -12.25 10.31
C GLU A 271 19.98 -13.56 10.91
N THR A 272 20.06 -14.67 10.17
CA THR A 272 19.59 -15.97 10.64
C THR A 272 20.42 -16.48 11.81
N VAL A 273 21.73 -16.23 11.82
CA VAL A 273 22.61 -16.59 12.94
C VAL A 273 22.36 -15.67 14.14
N PHE A 274 22.29 -14.35 13.93
CA PHE A 274 22.04 -13.36 14.98
C PHE A 274 20.67 -13.55 15.65
N THR A 275 19.62 -13.87 14.90
CA THR A 275 18.29 -14.10 15.48
C THR A 275 18.19 -15.38 16.31
N ARG A 276 19.15 -16.31 16.19
CA ARG A 276 19.27 -17.49 17.07
C ARG A 276 20.00 -17.16 18.38
N ASP A 277 21.03 -16.30 18.31
CA ASP A 277 21.77 -15.80 19.46
C ASP A 277 21.86 -14.27 19.41
N SER A 278 20.81 -13.61 19.92
CA SER A 278 20.67 -12.15 19.86
C SER A 278 21.63 -11.40 20.79
N LYS A 279 22.39 -12.11 21.64
CA LYS A 279 23.38 -11.50 22.54
C LYS A 279 24.61 -10.99 21.78
N GLN A 280 24.89 -11.57 20.62
CA GLN A 280 26.06 -11.20 19.81
C GLN A 280 25.76 -10.01 18.87
N LEU A 281 25.68 -8.80 19.43
CA LEU A 281 25.37 -7.58 18.68
C LEU A 281 26.30 -7.32 17.48
N ASN A 282 27.56 -7.76 17.54
CA ASN A 282 28.52 -7.65 16.42
C ASN A 282 28.03 -8.34 15.14
N LEU A 283 27.31 -9.47 15.26
CA LEU A 283 26.70 -10.15 14.12
C LEU A 283 25.52 -9.35 13.56
N GLY A 284 24.73 -8.71 14.43
CA GLY A 284 23.66 -7.79 14.04
C GLY A 284 24.19 -6.57 13.28
N VAL A 285 25.27 -5.95 13.77
CA VAL A 285 25.97 -4.84 13.10
C VAL A 285 26.47 -5.27 11.72
N SER A 286 27.06 -6.47 11.63
CA SER A 286 27.55 -7.03 10.36
C SER A 286 26.41 -7.30 9.38
N ALA A 287 25.27 -7.82 9.85
CA ALA A 287 24.07 -8.04 9.03
C ALA A 287 23.50 -6.73 8.48
N ILE A 288 23.35 -5.70 9.33
CA ILE A 288 22.90 -4.35 8.93
C ILE A 288 23.84 -3.78 7.87
N THR A 289 25.15 -3.88 8.11
CA THR A 289 26.18 -3.40 7.16
C THR A 289 26.02 -4.08 5.80
N CYS A 290 25.87 -5.41 5.77
CA CYS A 290 25.65 -6.16 4.54
C CYS A 290 24.39 -5.70 3.79
N PHE A 291 23.27 -5.50 4.49
CA PHE A 291 22.03 -5.03 3.86
C PHE A 291 22.14 -3.60 3.32
N LEU A 292 22.79 -2.69 4.06
CA LEU A 292 23.00 -1.32 3.60
C LEU A 292 23.94 -1.27 2.38
N HIS A 293 25.00 -2.08 2.36
CA HIS A 293 25.86 -2.23 1.18
C HIS A 293 25.08 -2.77 -0.03
N ALA A 294 24.21 -3.77 0.17
CA ALA A 294 23.35 -4.30 -0.89
C ALA A 294 22.38 -3.23 -1.46
N CYS A 295 22.00 -2.22 -0.68
CA CYS A 295 21.12 -1.14 -1.12
C CYS A 295 21.82 -0.07 -1.99
N ARG A 296 23.16 0.06 -1.93
CA ARG A 296 23.90 1.16 -2.60
C ARG A 296 23.76 1.15 -4.12
N HIS A 297 23.82 -0.04 -4.73
CA HIS A 297 23.80 -0.22 -6.19
C HIS A 297 22.54 -0.92 -6.71
N GLN A 298 21.44 -0.85 -5.95
CA GLN A 298 20.21 -1.60 -6.24
C GLN A 298 19.04 -0.67 -6.58
N ASN A 299 18.10 -1.16 -7.39
CA ASN A 299 16.85 -0.45 -7.65
C ASN A 299 15.98 -0.37 -6.40
N GLU A 300 15.26 0.75 -6.26
CA GLU A 300 14.28 1.04 -5.20
C GLU A 300 13.39 -0.15 -4.87
N SER A 301 12.70 -0.74 -5.84
CA SER A 301 11.75 -1.82 -5.56
C SER A 301 12.40 -3.10 -5.00
N LYS A 302 13.67 -3.37 -5.33
CA LYS A 302 14.39 -4.58 -4.91
C LYS A 302 15.08 -4.40 -3.56
N SER A 303 15.44 -3.17 -3.19
CA SER A 303 16.10 -2.86 -1.92
C SER A 303 15.12 -2.86 -0.74
N ARG A 304 13.82 -2.63 -0.98
CA ARG A 304 12.82 -2.50 0.09
C ARG A 304 12.89 -3.63 1.12
N LYS A 305 13.07 -4.88 0.68
CA LYS A 305 13.16 -6.03 1.58
C LYS A 305 14.38 -6.00 2.51
N TYR A 306 15.50 -5.44 2.05
CA TYR A 306 16.72 -5.31 2.85
C TYR A 306 16.55 -4.20 3.89
N LEU A 307 15.94 -3.07 3.51
CA LEU A 307 15.62 -1.98 4.45
C LEU A 307 14.56 -2.40 5.48
N ALA A 308 13.58 -3.21 5.08
CA ALA A 308 12.62 -3.81 6.02
C ALA A 308 13.33 -4.64 7.11
N LYS A 309 14.36 -5.40 6.72
CA LYS A 309 15.19 -6.20 7.64
C LYS A 309 16.04 -5.32 8.55
N VAL A 310 16.67 -4.27 8.02
CA VAL A 310 17.41 -3.30 8.83
C VAL A 310 16.51 -2.69 9.90
N LEU A 311 15.31 -2.21 9.52
CA LEU A 311 14.35 -1.65 10.47
C LEU A 311 13.85 -2.67 11.49
N TRP A 312 13.66 -3.92 11.08
CA TRP A 312 13.32 -5.00 12.00
C TRP A 312 14.44 -5.28 13.01
N LEU A 313 15.70 -5.34 12.57
CA LEU A 313 16.83 -5.62 13.45
C LEU A 313 17.01 -4.59 14.57
N LEU A 314 16.59 -3.34 14.37
CA LEU A 314 16.59 -2.31 15.42
C LEU A 314 15.70 -2.67 16.63
N THR A 315 14.80 -3.66 16.54
CA THR A 315 14.04 -4.11 17.72
C THR A 315 14.89 -4.91 18.71
N TYR A 316 16.06 -5.38 18.29
CA TYR A 316 17.02 -6.13 19.10
C TYR A 316 18.13 -5.24 19.68
N ASP A 317 17.98 -3.92 19.56
CA ASP A 317 19.02 -2.98 19.97
C ASP A 317 19.17 -2.94 21.49
N ASP A 318 20.38 -2.59 21.95
CA ASP A 318 20.69 -2.47 23.37
C ASP A 318 20.40 -1.06 23.90
N GLU A 319 20.55 -0.86 25.21
CA GLU A 319 20.34 0.46 25.84
C GLU A 319 21.28 1.55 25.27
N LYS A 320 22.45 1.15 24.74
CA LYS A 320 23.41 2.05 24.09
C LYS A 320 23.05 2.36 22.63
N SER A 321 22.10 1.64 22.06
CA SER A 321 21.65 1.74 20.67
C SER A 321 22.75 1.47 19.63
N THR A 322 23.53 0.40 19.86
CA THR A 322 24.67 -0.01 19.02
C THR A 322 24.26 -0.30 17.57
N LEU A 323 23.09 -0.92 17.36
CA LEU A 323 22.57 -1.21 16.02
C LEU A 323 22.11 0.07 15.32
N ALA A 324 21.47 1.00 16.04
CA ALA A 324 21.09 2.29 15.48
C ALA A 324 22.31 3.15 15.09
N GLU A 325 23.39 3.12 15.89
CA GLU A 325 24.65 3.77 15.55
C GLU A 325 25.25 3.19 14.25
N ALA A 326 25.21 1.87 14.08
CA ALA A 326 25.65 1.23 12.84
C ALA A 326 24.83 1.69 11.63
N VAL A 327 23.52 1.85 11.77
CA VAL A 327 22.67 2.41 10.70
C VAL A 327 23.12 3.82 10.33
N ASP A 328 23.31 4.72 11.30
CA ASP A 328 23.74 6.10 11.05
C ASP A 328 25.10 6.13 10.30
N LYS A 329 26.07 5.34 10.77
CA LYS A 329 27.40 5.27 10.16
C LYS A 329 27.38 4.77 8.71
N TYR A 330 26.63 3.72 8.41
CA TYR A 330 26.70 3.05 7.09
C TYR A 330 25.61 3.47 6.10
N CYS A 331 24.61 4.26 6.53
CA CYS A 331 23.52 4.72 5.66
C CYS A 331 23.96 5.75 4.61
N VAL A 332 25.05 6.48 4.83
CA VAL A 332 25.53 7.59 3.97
C VAL A 332 25.66 7.19 2.50
N GLY A 333 26.08 5.95 2.22
CA GLY A 333 26.24 5.43 0.86
C GLY A 333 24.96 4.92 0.19
N VAL A 334 23.84 4.85 0.91
CA VAL A 334 22.56 4.38 0.37
C VAL A 334 21.81 5.56 -0.28
N PRO A 335 21.40 5.46 -1.56
CA PRO A 335 20.67 6.54 -2.21
C PRO A 335 19.39 6.92 -1.43
N PRO A 336 19.11 8.21 -1.18
CA PRO A 336 17.95 8.64 -0.38
C PRO A 336 16.59 8.15 -0.90
N ILE A 337 16.47 7.93 -2.22
CA ILE A 337 15.24 7.40 -2.84
C ILE A 337 14.82 6.04 -2.28
N GLN A 338 15.78 5.23 -1.82
CA GLN A 338 15.54 3.88 -1.29
C GLN A 338 14.75 3.93 0.03
N TRP A 339 14.87 5.03 0.78
CA TRP A 339 14.24 5.23 2.08
C TRP A 339 12.83 5.82 2.00
N LEU A 340 12.43 6.38 0.85
CA LEU A 340 11.10 7.02 0.68
C LEU A 340 9.92 6.12 1.09
N PRO A 341 9.87 4.83 0.70
CA PRO A 341 8.78 3.97 1.11
C PRO A 341 8.74 3.71 2.61
N TRP A 342 9.85 3.93 3.33
CA TRP A 342 10.02 3.58 4.74
C TRP A 342 9.97 4.80 5.67
N ILE A 343 9.65 5.99 5.14
CA ILE A 343 9.47 7.21 5.95
C ILE A 343 8.53 6.98 7.14
N PRO A 344 7.36 6.32 7.00
CA PRO A 344 6.47 6.06 8.14
C PRO A 344 7.18 5.31 9.29
N GLN A 345 7.94 4.26 8.97
CA GLN A 345 8.69 3.48 9.97
C GLN A 345 9.86 4.25 10.57
N LEU A 346 10.53 5.09 9.78
CA LEU A 346 11.59 5.97 10.28
C LEU A 346 11.04 7.02 11.26
N LEU A 347 9.81 7.51 11.04
CA LEU A 347 9.16 8.40 12.00
C LEU A 347 8.80 7.69 13.30
N THR A 348 8.37 6.42 13.25
CA THR A 348 8.16 5.63 14.46
C THR A 348 9.47 5.50 15.26
N CYS A 349 10.60 5.24 14.59
CA CYS A 349 11.93 5.20 15.23
C CYS A 349 12.37 6.58 15.75
N LEU A 350 11.99 7.69 15.10
CA LEU A 350 12.32 9.04 15.56
C LEU A 350 11.73 9.36 16.95
N VAL A 351 10.56 8.79 17.25
CA VAL A 351 9.85 8.98 18.53
C VAL A 351 10.43 8.12 19.66
N ARG A 352 11.08 7.01 19.32
CA ARG A 352 11.66 6.03 20.26
C ARG A 352 13.11 6.38 20.64
N SER A 353 13.77 5.47 21.37
CA SER A 353 15.18 5.59 21.79
C SER A 353 16.14 5.78 20.61
N GLU A 354 15.90 5.11 19.48
CA GLU A 354 16.79 5.11 18.31
C GLU A 354 16.81 6.46 17.57
N GLY A 355 15.89 7.37 17.91
CA GLY A 355 15.65 8.61 17.18
C GLY A 355 16.82 9.58 17.12
N ARG A 356 17.83 9.47 18.01
CA ARG A 356 19.06 10.28 17.95
C ARG A 356 19.83 10.01 16.65
N PHE A 357 19.95 8.75 16.27
CA PHE A 357 20.70 8.29 15.10
C PHE A 357 19.87 8.42 13.81
N ILE A 358 18.58 8.11 13.86
CA ILE A 358 17.68 8.20 12.70
C ILE A 358 17.43 9.64 12.24
N MET A 359 17.62 10.63 13.12
CA MET A 359 17.49 12.05 12.77
C MET A 359 18.43 12.47 11.63
N ASN A 360 19.67 11.97 11.61
CA ASN A 360 20.65 12.27 10.57
C ASN A 360 20.21 11.67 9.21
N LEU A 361 19.74 10.43 9.22
CA LEU A 361 19.20 9.77 8.03
C LEU A 361 17.99 10.52 7.46
N LEU A 362 16.99 10.86 8.28
CA LEU A 362 15.82 11.64 7.84
C LEU A 362 16.22 13.04 7.34
N SER A 363 17.24 13.64 7.94
CA SER A 363 17.82 14.90 7.48
C SER A 363 18.43 14.75 6.08
N GLN A 364 19.24 13.71 5.83
CA GLN A 364 19.82 13.43 4.52
C GLN A 364 18.74 13.17 3.45
N VAL A 365 17.68 12.42 3.79
CA VAL A 365 16.55 12.19 2.88
C VAL A 365 15.81 13.50 2.59
N GLY A 366 15.56 14.32 3.61
CA GLY A 366 14.90 15.62 3.47
C GLY A 366 15.68 16.65 2.65
N ARG A 367 17.01 16.52 2.56
CA ARG A 367 17.84 17.35 1.67
C ARG A 367 17.49 17.12 0.19
N MET A 368 17.24 15.87 -0.21
CA MET A 368 16.94 15.51 -1.59
C MET A 368 15.44 15.48 -1.90
N TYR A 369 14.62 15.14 -0.91
CA TYR A 369 13.17 14.96 -1.05
C TYR A 369 12.43 15.72 0.08
N PRO A 370 12.47 17.06 0.08
CA PRO A 370 11.90 17.87 1.17
C PRO A 370 10.41 17.61 1.35
N GLN A 371 9.62 17.58 0.27
CA GLN A 371 8.16 17.37 0.36
C GLN A 371 7.78 16.01 0.95
N ALA A 372 8.54 14.95 0.64
CA ALA A 372 8.26 13.60 1.14
C ALA A 372 8.48 13.47 2.67
N VAL A 373 9.40 14.27 3.22
CA VAL A 373 9.78 14.21 4.64
C VAL A 373 9.06 15.29 5.46
N TYR A 374 8.83 16.47 4.89
CA TYR A 374 8.27 17.62 5.60
C TYR A 374 6.85 17.38 6.11
N PHE A 375 5.92 16.92 5.26
CA PHE A 375 4.52 16.71 5.67
C PHE A 375 4.39 15.67 6.79
N PRO A 376 5.02 14.48 6.69
CA PRO A 376 4.95 13.50 7.76
C PRO A 376 5.58 13.99 9.08
N ILE A 377 6.71 14.70 9.03
CA ILE A 377 7.35 15.27 10.24
C ILE A 377 6.50 16.38 10.85
N ARG A 378 5.99 17.33 10.05
CA ARG A 378 5.12 18.41 10.54
C ARG A 378 3.89 17.83 11.22
N THR A 379 3.25 16.85 10.58
CA THR A 379 2.08 16.16 11.13
C THR A 379 2.42 15.47 12.45
N LEU A 380 3.56 14.77 12.53
CA LEU A 380 4.04 14.15 13.77
C LEU A 380 4.31 15.18 14.87
N TYR A 381 5.03 16.26 14.57
CA TYR A 381 5.34 17.33 15.52
C TYR A 381 4.06 17.93 16.13
N LEU A 382 3.08 18.27 15.28
CA LEU A 382 1.82 18.85 15.73
C LEU A 382 1.02 17.86 16.59
N THR A 383 1.10 16.57 16.29
CA THR A 383 0.44 15.52 17.07
C THR A 383 1.03 15.41 18.46
N LEU A 384 2.35 15.29 18.55
CA LEU A 384 3.06 15.23 19.84
C LEU A 384 2.78 16.47 20.69
N LYS A 385 2.67 17.65 20.06
CA LYS A 385 2.31 18.90 20.73
C LYS A 385 0.87 18.88 21.28
N ILE A 386 -0.07 18.30 20.53
CA ILE A 386 -1.47 18.12 20.98
C ILE A 386 -1.51 17.14 22.16
N GLU A 387 -0.88 15.97 22.03
CA GLU A 387 -0.81 14.95 23.08
C GLU A 387 -0.20 15.51 24.38
N GLN A 388 0.91 16.25 24.29
CA GLN A 388 1.54 16.88 25.46
C GLN A 388 0.57 17.86 26.15
N ARG A 389 -0.18 18.64 25.38
CA ARG A 389 -1.16 19.59 25.93
C ARG A 389 -2.34 18.89 26.58
N GLU A 390 -2.83 17.81 25.99
CA GLU A 390 -3.93 17.01 26.55
C GLU A 390 -3.52 16.39 27.89
N ARG A 391 -2.29 15.88 27.99
CA ARG A 391 -1.73 15.35 29.24
C ARG A 391 -1.69 16.38 30.36
N HIS A 392 -1.19 17.59 30.07
CA HIS A 392 -1.15 18.66 31.08
C HIS A 392 -2.56 19.06 31.56
N LYS A 393 -3.55 19.11 30.67
CA LYS A 393 -4.94 19.40 31.04
C LYS A 393 -5.54 18.33 31.96
N THR A 394 -5.22 17.05 31.72
CA THR A 394 -5.67 15.95 32.60
C THR A 394 -4.98 15.98 33.96
N THR A 395 -3.71 16.41 34.05
CA THR A 395 -2.99 16.54 35.32
C THR A 395 -3.53 17.70 36.17
N ASP A 396 -3.83 18.85 35.56
CA ASP A 396 -4.40 20.03 36.26
C ASP A 396 -5.80 19.76 36.82
N ASN A 397 -6.64 19.01 36.10
CA ASN A 397 -7.98 18.64 36.59
C ASN A 397 -7.97 17.55 37.68
N GLY A 398 -6.82 16.88 37.91
CA GLY A 398 -6.65 15.85 38.94
C GLY A 398 -6.17 16.38 40.30
N GLN A 399 -5.65 17.61 40.38
CA GLN A 399 -5.28 18.25 41.64
C GLN A 399 -6.40 19.16 42.15
N GLY A 400 -7.38 18.55 42.82
CA GLY A 400 -8.31 19.29 43.67
C GLY A 400 -7.53 20.00 44.78
N ARG A 401 -7.40 21.33 44.67
CA ARG A 401 -7.08 22.19 45.83
C ARG A 401 -8.15 21.92 46.90
N PRO A 402 -7.80 21.54 48.14
CA PRO A 402 -8.79 21.50 49.21
C PRO A 402 -9.25 22.95 49.46
N ALA A 403 -10.55 23.18 49.29
CA ALA A 403 -11.18 24.43 49.64
C ALA A 403 -11.09 24.61 51.16
N THR A 404 -10.17 25.45 51.62
CA THR A 404 -10.26 26.06 52.94
C THR A 404 -11.25 27.21 52.86
N THR A 405 -12.36 27.02 53.56
CA THR A 405 -13.37 28.00 53.88
C THR A 405 -12.78 29.19 54.65
N THR A 406 -12.89 30.40 54.09
CA THR A 406 -13.01 31.63 54.89
C THR A 406 -14.05 32.52 54.24
N ALA A 407 -15.15 32.70 54.96
CA ALA A 407 -16.19 33.66 54.69
C ALA A 407 -15.69 35.09 54.98
N GLY A 408 -16.14 36.08 54.21
CA GLY A 408 -16.00 37.49 54.59
C GLY A 408 -16.01 38.52 53.45
N GLN A 409 -17.21 39.06 53.20
CA GLN A 409 -17.49 40.47 52.88
C GLN A 409 -17.09 41.08 51.50
N SER A 410 -18.14 41.31 50.69
CA SER A 410 -18.53 42.57 50.01
C SER A 410 -17.42 43.57 49.61
N SER A 411 -17.31 44.04 48.37
CA SER A 411 -18.28 44.96 47.74
C SER A 411 -17.86 45.40 46.32
N THR A 412 -18.85 45.47 45.42
CA THR A 412 -19.11 46.42 44.31
C THR A 412 -17.97 47.23 43.66
N SER A 413 -17.82 47.12 42.33
CA SER A 413 -18.28 48.13 41.32
C SER A 413 -17.55 48.02 39.99
N ALA A 414 -18.30 48.22 38.91
CA ALA A 414 -17.85 48.21 37.52
C ALA A 414 -17.49 49.61 36.99
N ALA A 415 -16.63 49.61 35.96
CA ALA A 415 -16.40 50.59 34.90
C ALA A 415 -15.81 51.98 35.27
N THR A 416 -14.75 52.41 34.56
CA THR A 416 -14.84 53.34 33.39
C THR A 416 -13.44 53.57 32.78
N VAL A 417 -13.46 53.86 31.48
CA VAL A 417 -12.37 54.11 30.51
C VAL A 417 -11.67 55.45 30.72
N SER A 418 -10.36 55.53 30.47
CA SER A 418 -9.73 56.72 29.84
C SER A 418 -8.30 56.47 29.35
N THR A 419 -8.08 56.96 28.14
CA THR A 419 -6.90 56.99 27.26
C THR A 419 -5.88 58.06 27.67
N SER A 420 -4.57 57.83 27.49
CA SER A 420 -3.61 58.87 27.04
C SER A 420 -2.19 58.33 26.73
N ILE A 421 -1.89 58.24 25.43
CA ILE A 421 -0.74 58.76 24.67
C ILE A 421 0.53 59.21 25.45
N SER A 422 1.70 58.72 25.03
CA SER A 422 2.88 59.57 24.74
C SER A 422 3.95 58.87 23.87
N LEU A 423 4.43 59.64 22.87
CA LEU A 423 5.51 59.40 21.91
C LEU A 423 6.91 59.52 22.55
N SER A 424 7.90 58.80 22.01
CA SER A 424 9.16 59.41 21.55
C SER A 424 9.99 58.47 20.66
N THR A 425 10.70 59.11 19.75
CA THR A 425 11.30 58.64 18.49
C THR A 425 12.86 58.59 18.61
N PRO A 426 13.66 58.35 17.55
CA PRO A 426 14.75 57.35 17.55
C PRO A 426 16.16 57.94 17.36
N THR A 427 17.21 57.11 17.41
CA THR A 427 18.51 57.38 16.74
C THR A 427 19.27 56.09 16.37
N THR A 428 19.44 55.89 15.06
CA THR A 428 20.45 55.10 14.29
C THR A 428 21.86 55.75 14.36
N PRO A 429 22.96 55.23 13.74
CA PRO A 429 23.16 54.05 12.85
C PRO A 429 24.42 53.16 13.14
N GLU A 430 24.54 52.07 12.35
CA GLU A 430 25.69 51.19 11.97
C GLU A 430 27.08 51.86 11.74
N PRO A 431 28.22 51.19 11.32
CA PRO A 431 28.49 49.77 10.95
C PRO A 431 29.89 49.19 11.40
N THR A 432 30.23 48.00 10.87
CA THR A 432 31.56 47.46 10.44
C THR A 432 32.34 46.41 11.27
N MET A 433 32.56 45.24 10.59
CA MET A 433 33.80 44.44 10.35
C MET A 433 34.72 44.11 11.56
N SER A 434 35.38 42.95 11.74
CA SER A 434 35.94 41.91 10.86
C SER A 434 36.51 40.72 11.70
N SER A 435 36.82 39.60 11.04
CA SER A 435 37.97 38.65 11.23
C SER A 435 38.21 38.02 12.63
N SER A 436 38.03 36.71 12.83
CA SER A 436 38.88 35.53 12.47
C SER A 436 39.77 35.04 13.63
N ASP A 437 40.08 33.73 13.56
CA ASP A 437 41.09 32.94 14.32
C ASP A 437 40.60 32.28 15.64
N THR A 438 40.28 30.98 15.63
CA THR A 438 41.16 29.78 15.78
C THR A 438 41.97 29.75 17.08
N SER A 439 41.63 28.84 18.00
CA SER A 439 42.38 27.59 18.24
C SER A 439 42.09 26.99 19.63
N ASP A 440 41.74 25.70 19.60
CA ASP A 440 42.20 24.60 20.45
C ASP A 440 41.91 24.42 21.95
N SER A 441 41.75 23.11 22.22
CA SER A 441 42.09 22.33 23.42
C SER A 441 41.03 22.15 24.54
N SER A 442 40.30 21.05 24.38
CA SER A 442 40.27 19.86 25.25
C SER A 442 40.41 19.96 26.78
N LEU A 443 39.54 19.14 27.41
CA LEU A 443 39.75 18.28 28.61
C LEU A 443 39.18 18.71 29.98
N SER A 444 38.10 17.99 30.33
CA SER A 444 37.90 17.18 31.55
C SER A 444 37.72 17.81 32.94
N SER A 445 36.52 17.50 33.46
CA SER A 445 36.22 16.86 34.75
C SER A 445 36.30 17.64 36.07
N GLN A 446 35.09 17.75 36.65
CA GLN A 446 34.70 17.45 38.04
C GLN A 446 35.24 18.31 39.21
N GLY A 447 34.30 18.97 39.89
CA GLY A 447 34.42 19.44 41.26
C GLY A 447 33.09 19.99 41.81
N LYS A 448 32.39 19.19 42.63
CA LYS A 448 31.19 19.51 43.44
C LYS A 448 31.53 20.61 44.49
N GLN A 449 30.69 21.60 44.82
CA GLN A 449 29.53 21.65 45.76
C GLN A 449 29.31 23.15 46.15
N PRO A 450 28.31 23.58 46.97
CA PRO A 450 26.87 23.31 47.05
C PRO A 450 25.99 24.60 47.06
N GLY A 451 24.71 24.45 46.66
CA GLY A 451 23.53 25.14 47.23
C GLY A 451 23.44 26.68 47.28
N GLN A 452 22.58 27.25 46.43
CA GLN A 452 21.64 28.29 46.86
C GLN A 452 20.39 28.28 45.98
N SER A 453 19.26 28.01 46.64
CA SER A 453 17.90 28.02 46.13
C SER A 453 17.39 29.44 45.94
N LEU A 454 16.92 29.78 44.74
CA LEU A 454 16.06 30.94 44.49
C LEU A 454 14.83 30.50 43.69
N THR A 455 13.71 30.53 44.42
CA THR A 455 12.36 30.96 44.00
C THR A 455 11.87 30.53 42.62
N GLY A 456 10.87 29.63 42.64
CA GLY A 456 10.15 29.12 41.49
C GLY A 456 9.50 30.22 40.66
N ASP A 457 10.04 30.41 39.47
CA ASP A 457 9.32 30.94 38.33
C ASP A 457 8.83 29.74 37.50
N ALA A 458 7.56 29.75 37.11
CA ALA A 458 6.96 28.70 36.29
C ALA A 458 7.55 28.79 34.87
N GLY A 459 8.71 28.15 34.68
CA GLY A 459 9.44 28.16 33.42
C GLY A 459 8.63 27.54 32.26
N PRO A 460 8.95 27.92 31.00
CA PRO A 460 8.27 27.40 29.83
C PRO A 460 8.43 25.88 29.73
N ILE A 461 7.30 25.19 29.51
CA ILE A 461 7.20 23.75 29.30
C ILE A 461 8.36 23.24 28.42
N ARG A 462 9.24 22.41 28.99
CA ARG A 462 10.37 21.83 28.25
C ARG A 462 9.83 20.86 27.20
N ALA A 463 10.16 21.09 25.93
CA ALA A 463 9.73 20.23 24.83
C ALA A 463 10.32 18.81 24.98
N PRO A 464 9.52 17.74 24.82
CA PRO A 464 10.00 16.35 24.81
C PRO A 464 11.07 16.12 23.75
N ALA A 465 11.99 15.18 23.99
CA ALA A 465 13.06 14.87 23.05
C ALA A 465 12.56 14.54 21.62
N PRO A 466 11.46 13.77 21.42
CA PRO A 466 10.88 13.55 20.09
C PRO A 466 10.43 14.84 19.38
N MET A 467 9.83 15.79 20.11
CA MET A 467 9.39 17.07 19.56
C MET A 467 10.58 17.93 19.14
N TRP A 468 11.64 17.96 19.94
CA TRP A 468 12.88 18.67 19.60
C TRP A 468 13.52 18.10 18.32
N ARG A 469 13.59 16.77 18.18
CA ARG A 469 14.12 16.11 16.98
C ARG A 469 13.33 16.48 15.73
N CYS A 470 11.98 16.46 15.81
CA CYS A 470 11.12 16.88 14.70
C CYS A 470 11.36 18.35 14.33
N SER A 471 11.41 19.23 15.34
CA SER A 471 11.65 20.66 15.14
C SER A 471 12.99 20.92 14.45
N LYS A 472 14.06 20.24 14.87
CA LYS A 472 15.40 20.36 14.28
C LYS A 472 15.40 19.98 12.79
N ILE A 473 14.75 18.87 12.41
CA ILE A 473 14.66 18.47 11.00
C ILE A 473 13.85 19.51 10.20
N MET A 474 12.73 20.00 10.74
CA MET A 474 11.91 21.02 10.07
C MET A 474 12.68 22.33 9.86
N HIS A 475 13.44 22.81 10.85
CA HIS A 475 14.25 24.01 10.72
C HIS A 475 15.32 23.87 9.63
N MET A 476 16.06 22.76 9.66
CA MET A 476 17.07 22.48 8.62
C MET A 476 16.43 22.41 7.22
N GLN A 477 15.25 21.83 7.08
CA GLN A 477 14.56 21.79 5.78
C GLN A 477 14.11 23.19 5.32
N ARG A 478 13.67 24.07 6.23
CA ARG A 478 13.32 25.47 5.91
C ARG A 478 14.53 26.28 5.44
N GLU A 479 15.69 26.06 6.02
CA GLU A 479 16.93 26.70 5.59
C GLU A 479 17.36 26.26 4.19
N LEU A 480 17.22 24.96 3.89
CA LEU A 480 17.65 24.39 2.61
C LEU A 480 16.68 24.62 1.46
N HIS A 481 15.37 24.60 1.74
CA HIS A 481 14.31 24.63 0.73
C HIS A 481 13.23 25.69 1.03
N PRO A 482 13.59 26.98 1.22
CA PRO A 482 12.67 28.00 1.72
C PRO A 482 11.46 28.22 0.80
N THR A 483 11.66 28.31 -0.52
CA THR A 483 10.58 28.58 -1.50
C THR A 483 9.55 27.46 -1.57
N ILE A 484 10.03 26.21 -1.63
CA ILE A 484 9.14 25.03 -1.68
C ILE A 484 8.37 24.93 -0.38
N LEU A 485 9.04 24.99 0.78
CA LEU A 485 8.36 24.80 2.06
C LEU A 485 7.41 25.93 2.40
N ASN A 486 7.76 27.19 2.11
CA ASN A 486 6.82 28.31 2.28
C ASN A 486 5.55 28.10 1.43
N SER A 487 5.71 27.60 0.20
CA SER A 487 4.57 27.29 -0.65
C SER A 487 3.76 26.09 -0.13
N LEU A 488 4.40 25.02 0.36
CA LEU A 488 3.72 23.87 0.95
C LEU A 488 2.96 24.26 2.23
N GLU A 489 3.57 25.06 3.11
CA GLU A 489 2.94 25.61 4.30
C GLU A 489 1.74 26.50 3.92
N GLY A 490 1.90 27.37 2.91
CA GLY A 490 0.82 28.18 2.35
C GLY A 490 -0.33 27.33 1.80
N ILE A 491 -0.04 26.23 1.10
CA ILE A 491 -1.09 25.29 0.65
C ILE A 491 -1.82 24.69 1.86
N VAL A 492 -1.09 24.17 2.86
CA VAL A 492 -1.67 23.48 4.03
C VAL A 492 -2.50 24.41 4.90
N ASP A 493 -1.99 25.61 5.20
CA ASP A 493 -2.70 26.56 6.07
C ASP A 493 -4.04 26.97 5.47
N GLN A 494 -4.13 26.99 4.13
CA GLN A 494 -5.37 27.27 3.42
C GLN A 494 -6.33 26.08 3.34
N MET A 495 -5.87 24.85 3.60
CA MET A 495 -6.75 23.68 3.57
C MET A 495 -7.83 23.71 4.66
N VAL A 496 -7.62 24.51 5.71
CA VAL A 496 -8.60 24.74 6.79
C VAL A 496 -9.93 25.33 6.29
N TRP A 497 -9.92 26.03 5.15
CA TRP A 497 -11.13 26.54 4.52
C TRP A 497 -12.04 25.47 3.91
N PHE A 498 -11.52 24.27 3.68
CA PHE A 498 -12.28 23.13 3.17
C PHE A 498 -12.86 22.26 4.30
N ARG A 499 -12.85 22.72 5.56
CA ARG A 499 -13.53 22.03 6.66
C ARG A 499 -15.03 21.84 6.39
N GLU A 500 -15.58 20.81 7.02
CA GLU A 500 -17.02 20.55 7.05
C GLU A 500 -17.76 21.71 7.74
N ASN A 501 -19.00 21.94 7.33
CA ASN A 501 -19.93 22.79 8.05
C ASN A 501 -20.43 22.06 9.30
N TRP A 502 -20.92 22.79 10.30
CA TRP A 502 -21.38 22.19 11.56
C TRP A 502 -22.51 21.17 11.38
N TYR A 503 -23.42 21.38 10.41
CA TYR A 503 -24.45 20.39 10.05
C TYR A 503 -23.84 19.05 9.63
N GLU A 504 -22.80 19.12 8.79
CA GLU A 504 -22.12 17.95 8.22
C GLU A 504 -21.26 17.26 9.29
N GLU A 505 -20.55 18.04 10.11
CA GLU A 505 -19.74 17.53 11.22
C GLU A 505 -20.60 16.78 12.24
N VAL A 506 -21.69 17.39 12.71
CA VAL A 506 -22.61 16.74 13.66
C VAL A 506 -23.23 15.50 13.02
N LEU A 507 -23.64 15.56 11.75
CA LEU A 507 -24.16 14.41 11.03
C LEU A 507 -23.17 13.24 10.99
N ARG A 508 -21.89 13.51 10.70
CA ARG A 508 -20.82 12.50 10.71
C ARG A 508 -20.64 11.89 12.10
N GLN A 509 -20.61 12.71 13.15
CA GLN A 509 -20.49 12.24 14.53
C GLN A 509 -21.69 11.39 14.98
N LEU A 510 -22.91 11.76 14.59
CA LEU A 510 -24.12 10.97 14.87
C LEU A 510 -24.10 9.62 14.14
N LYS A 511 -23.64 9.57 12.88
CA LYS A 511 -23.46 8.30 12.15
C LYS A 511 -22.43 7.39 12.82
N GLN A 512 -21.33 7.96 13.33
CA GLN A 512 -20.35 7.21 14.12
C GLN A 512 -20.96 6.71 15.45
N GLY A 513 -21.77 7.54 16.12
CA GLY A 513 -22.50 7.15 17.32
C GLY A 513 -23.49 6.01 17.07
N LEU A 514 -24.22 6.07 15.95
CA LEU A 514 -25.16 5.03 15.54
C LEU A 514 -24.45 3.70 15.26
N ALA A 515 -23.32 3.73 14.55
CA ALA A 515 -22.51 2.54 14.30
C ALA A 515 -22.02 1.88 15.61
N LYS A 516 -21.56 2.69 16.59
CA LYS A 516 -21.20 2.20 17.93
C LYS A 516 -22.40 1.58 18.66
N CYS A 517 -23.59 2.20 18.56
CA CYS A 517 -24.79 1.66 19.17
C CYS A 517 -25.20 0.32 18.56
N TYR A 518 -25.05 0.13 17.24
CA TYR A 518 -25.31 -1.15 16.59
C TYR A 518 -24.33 -2.24 17.04
N ALA A 519 -23.03 -1.92 17.17
CA ALA A 519 -22.05 -2.86 17.71
C ALA A 519 -22.45 -3.33 19.13
N VAL A 520 -22.78 -2.39 20.03
CA VAL A 520 -23.24 -2.72 21.39
C VAL A 520 -24.55 -3.51 21.37
N ALA A 521 -25.48 -3.21 20.47
CA ALA A 521 -26.73 -3.94 20.33
C ALA A 521 -26.51 -5.38 19.85
N PHE A 522 -25.51 -5.60 19.00
CA PHE A 522 -25.15 -6.93 18.51
C PHE A 522 -24.41 -7.79 19.55
N GLU A 523 -23.56 -7.17 20.37
CA GLU A 523 -22.93 -7.82 21.53
C GLU A 523 -23.98 -8.27 22.55
N ASN A 524 -24.98 -7.43 22.83
CA ASN A 524 -26.07 -7.71 23.77
C ASN A 524 -27.31 -8.37 23.14
N ARG A 525 -27.14 -9.06 21.99
CA ARG A 525 -28.26 -9.64 21.23
C ARG A 525 -29.06 -10.71 21.99
N GLY A 526 -28.54 -11.27 23.08
CA GLY A 526 -29.22 -12.25 23.95
C GLY A 526 -30.32 -11.64 24.84
N ALA A 527 -30.34 -10.32 25.01
CA ALA A 527 -31.34 -9.59 25.80
C ALA A 527 -31.61 -8.21 25.17
N VAL A 528 -32.32 -8.19 24.04
CA VAL A 528 -32.51 -6.96 23.24
C VAL A 528 -33.32 -5.90 24.00
N ALA A 529 -34.32 -6.32 24.78
CA ALA A 529 -35.19 -5.41 25.53
C ALA A 529 -34.51 -4.73 26.74
N ASP A 530 -33.49 -5.39 27.30
CA ASP A 530 -32.78 -4.97 28.51
C ASP A 530 -31.42 -4.31 28.21
N ALA A 531 -31.01 -4.25 26.94
CA ALA A 531 -29.76 -3.64 26.52
C ALA A 531 -29.69 -2.15 26.93
N THR A 532 -28.73 -1.82 27.79
CA THR A 532 -28.46 -0.46 28.26
C THR A 532 -27.26 0.17 27.55
N ILE A 533 -27.17 1.49 27.63
CA ILE A 533 -26.07 2.25 27.04
C ILE A 533 -24.78 2.00 27.84
N THR A 534 -23.70 1.61 27.17
CA THR A 534 -22.39 1.45 27.82
C THR A 534 -21.82 2.78 28.31
N PRO A 535 -21.03 2.83 29.39
CA PRO A 535 -20.44 4.07 29.91
C PRO A 535 -19.64 4.84 28.85
N HIS A 536 -18.89 4.12 28.01
CA HIS A 536 -18.13 4.72 26.91
C HIS A 536 -19.03 5.38 25.85
N THR A 537 -20.15 4.74 25.48
CA THR A 537 -21.13 5.32 24.55
C THR A 537 -21.82 6.52 25.16
N LEU A 538 -22.17 6.45 26.45
CA LEU A 538 -22.76 7.57 27.18
C LEU A 538 -21.80 8.78 27.21
N ASN A 539 -20.52 8.55 27.50
CA ASN A 539 -19.50 9.60 27.49
C ASN A 539 -19.32 10.21 26.09
N PHE A 540 -19.35 9.38 25.04
CA PHE A 540 -19.33 9.87 23.67
C PHE A 540 -20.53 10.78 23.36
N VAL A 541 -21.75 10.38 23.73
CA VAL A 541 -22.94 11.21 23.49
C VAL A 541 -22.92 12.47 24.35
N LYS A 542 -22.51 12.40 25.62
CA LYS A 542 -22.32 13.60 26.47
C LYS A 542 -21.32 14.57 25.87
N LYS A 543 -20.19 14.06 25.33
CA LYS A 543 -19.20 14.88 24.61
C LYS A 543 -19.79 15.48 23.33
N LEU A 544 -20.60 14.73 22.58
CA LEU A 544 -21.26 15.22 21.38
C LEU A 544 -22.27 16.35 21.71
N VAL A 545 -23.03 16.22 22.80
CA VAL A 545 -23.93 17.28 23.30
C VAL A 545 -23.14 18.53 23.69
N SER A 546 -22.02 18.37 24.41
CA SER A 546 -21.21 19.53 24.83
C SER A 546 -20.49 20.22 23.67
N THR A 547 -20.09 19.46 22.64
CA THR A 547 -19.35 19.94 21.45
C THR A 547 -20.24 20.22 20.24
N PHE A 548 -21.57 20.16 20.38
CA PHE A 548 -22.54 20.27 19.29
C PHE A 548 -22.25 21.48 18.38
N GLY A 549 -21.76 21.21 17.17
CA GLY A 549 -21.43 22.17 16.12
C GLY A 549 -20.37 23.24 16.46
N VAL A 550 -19.71 23.13 17.61
CA VAL A 550 -18.56 23.97 18.01
C VAL A 550 -17.23 23.27 17.67
N GLY A 551 -17.28 21.96 17.40
CA GLY A 551 -16.13 21.11 17.15
C GLY A 551 -15.49 20.60 18.44
N ILE A 552 -14.66 19.56 18.33
CA ILE A 552 -13.90 18.98 19.47
C ILE A 552 -12.84 19.98 20.01
N GLU A 553 -12.50 21.00 19.21
CA GLU A 553 -11.58 22.06 19.59
C GLU A 553 -12.33 23.12 20.42
N ASN A 554 -12.15 23.10 21.74
CA ASN A 554 -12.51 24.24 22.60
C ASN A 554 -12.01 25.53 21.94
N VAL A 555 -12.92 26.40 21.52
CA VAL A 555 -12.63 27.69 20.86
C VAL A 555 -11.77 28.60 21.73
N SER A 556 -11.74 28.39 23.04
CA SER A 556 -10.83 29.06 23.99
C SER A 556 -9.36 28.65 23.85
N SER A 557 -9.05 27.61 23.08
CA SER A 557 -7.72 26.99 23.04
C SER A 557 -6.95 27.17 21.74
N VAL A 558 -7.59 27.72 20.70
CA VAL A 558 -6.96 28.05 19.40
C VAL A 558 -6.41 29.48 19.36
N THR A 559 -6.95 30.39 20.17
CA THR A 559 -6.51 31.79 20.27
C THR A 559 -5.06 31.96 20.73
N THR A 560 -4.44 30.95 21.36
CA THR A 560 -3.09 31.07 21.94
C THR A 560 -1.98 30.34 21.18
N THR A 561 -2.23 29.67 20.04
CA THR A 561 -1.17 28.83 19.42
C THR A 561 -0.90 29.01 17.93
N PHE A 562 -1.63 29.85 17.22
CA PHE A 562 -1.28 30.23 15.84
C PHE A 562 -1.80 31.62 15.51
N SER A 563 -0.92 32.62 15.51
CA SER A 563 -1.17 33.95 14.91
C SER A 563 -1.14 33.84 13.37
N SER A 564 -2.00 33.00 12.80
CA SER A 564 -2.17 32.82 11.35
C SER A 564 -3.58 33.26 10.97
N ALA A 565 -3.73 33.84 9.78
CA ALA A 565 -5.02 34.26 9.23
C ALA A 565 -6.05 33.11 9.22
N ALA A 566 -5.61 31.85 9.11
CA ALA A 566 -6.46 30.67 9.17
C ALA A 566 -7.13 30.50 10.55
N SER A 567 -6.37 30.66 11.64
CA SER A 567 -6.86 30.51 13.03
C SER A 567 -7.86 31.60 13.39
N GLU A 568 -7.59 32.83 12.98
CA GLU A 568 -8.49 33.97 13.19
C GLU A 568 -9.81 33.77 12.43
N SER A 569 -9.74 33.29 11.19
CA SER A 569 -10.95 32.99 10.40
C SER A 569 -11.80 31.86 10.99
N LEU A 570 -11.15 30.85 11.58
CA LEU A 570 -11.83 29.75 12.25
C LEU A 570 -12.56 30.24 13.51
N ALA A 571 -11.90 31.10 14.30
CA ALA A 571 -12.51 31.74 15.46
C ALA A 571 -13.71 32.60 15.08
N ARG A 572 -13.61 33.42 14.01
CA ARG A 572 -14.74 34.21 13.48
C ARG A 572 -15.90 33.32 13.01
N ARG A 573 -15.61 32.20 12.35
CA ARG A 573 -16.65 31.24 11.90
C ARG A 573 -17.36 30.56 13.08
N ALA A 574 -16.61 30.17 14.10
CA ALA A 574 -17.18 29.59 15.32
C ALA A 574 -18.05 30.61 16.06
N GLN A 575 -17.61 31.87 16.14
CA GLN A 575 -18.41 32.98 16.70
C GLN A 575 -19.69 33.21 15.90
N ALA A 576 -19.60 33.28 14.56
CA ALA A 576 -20.76 33.44 13.69
C ALA A 576 -21.76 32.29 13.84
N THR A 577 -21.27 31.05 13.97
CA THR A 577 -22.11 29.86 14.20
C THR A 577 -22.79 29.93 15.57
N ALA A 578 -22.07 30.35 16.62
CA ALA A 578 -22.64 30.49 17.96
C ALA A 578 -23.71 31.58 18.06
N GLN A 579 -23.63 32.60 17.20
CA GLN A 579 -24.61 33.68 17.10
C GLN A 579 -25.80 33.35 16.18
N ASP A 580 -25.75 32.26 15.40
CA ASP A 580 -26.85 31.86 14.52
C ASP A 580 -28.09 31.41 15.34
N PRO A 581 -29.24 32.09 15.21
CA PRO A 581 -30.46 31.72 15.91
C PRO A 581 -30.94 30.29 15.61
N VAL A 582 -30.72 29.80 14.39
CA VAL A 582 -31.09 28.44 13.98
C VAL A 582 -30.21 27.42 14.71
N PHE A 583 -28.91 27.70 14.81
CA PHE A 583 -27.98 26.88 15.57
C PHE A 583 -28.37 26.81 17.05
N GLN A 584 -28.65 27.95 17.70
CA GLN A 584 -29.05 27.96 19.11
C GLN A 584 -30.35 27.18 19.37
N LYS A 585 -31.35 27.34 18.50
CA LYS A 585 -32.61 26.58 18.59
C LYS A 585 -32.38 25.08 18.44
N MET A 586 -31.60 24.67 17.45
CA MET A 586 -31.29 23.25 17.23
C MET A 586 -30.44 22.67 18.35
N LYS A 587 -29.47 23.42 18.87
CA LYS A 587 -28.64 23.01 20.02
C LYS A 587 -29.50 22.81 21.26
N SER A 588 -30.42 23.74 21.55
CA SER A 588 -31.37 23.62 22.67
C SER A 588 -32.23 22.36 22.52
N GLN A 589 -32.84 22.15 21.34
CA GLN A 589 -33.63 20.94 21.05
C GLN A 589 -32.79 19.67 21.17
N PHE A 590 -31.55 19.68 20.70
CA PHE A 590 -30.63 18.55 20.78
C PHE A 590 -30.31 18.19 22.23
N THR A 591 -29.96 19.18 23.05
CA THR A 591 -29.69 18.98 24.48
C THR A 591 -30.89 18.40 25.21
N THR A 592 -32.11 18.87 24.91
CA THR A 592 -33.34 18.31 25.47
C THR A 592 -33.59 16.87 25.02
N ASP A 593 -33.44 16.59 23.72
CA ASP A 593 -33.65 15.23 23.17
C ASP A 593 -32.63 14.22 23.74
N PHE A 594 -31.41 14.65 24.07
CA PHE A 594 -30.35 13.80 24.63
C PHE A 594 -30.14 13.98 26.15
N ASP A 595 -31.17 14.45 26.86
CA ASP A 595 -31.16 14.44 28.33
C ASP A 595 -31.34 13.03 28.88
N PHE A 596 -30.34 12.57 29.63
CA PHE A 596 -30.31 11.25 30.26
C PHE A 596 -30.84 11.24 31.70
N SER A 597 -31.32 12.38 32.21
CA SER A 597 -31.99 12.46 33.52
C SER A 597 -33.42 11.87 33.49
N VAL A 598 -34.02 11.76 32.31
CA VAL A 598 -35.40 11.29 32.11
C VAL A 598 -35.48 9.75 32.25
N PRO A 599 -36.48 9.20 32.96
CA PRO A 599 -36.70 7.75 33.08
C PRO A 599 -36.80 7.05 31.71
N GLY A 600 -36.05 5.96 31.53
CA GLY A 600 -36.04 5.18 30.27
C GLY A 600 -35.09 5.70 29.18
N SER A 601 -34.39 6.82 29.39
CA SER A 601 -33.36 7.35 28.48
C SER A 601 -32.10 6.48 28.39
N THR A 602 -31.90 5.59 29.36
CA THR A 602 -30.75 4.66 29.46
C THR A 602 -30.88 3.42 28.58
N LYS A 603 -32.06 3.17 27.99
CA LYS A 603 -32.29 2.05 27.06
C LYS A 603 -31.65 2.33 25.70
N LEU A 604 -30.90 1.36 25.18
CA LEU A 604 -30.16 1.49 23.93
C LEU A 604 -31.09 1.74 22.72
N HIS A 605 -32.25 1.09 22.67
CA HIS A 605 -33.22 1.27 21.59
C HIS A 605 -33.73 2.71 21.45
N ASN A 606 -33.96 3.39 22.60
CA ASN A 606 -34.38 4.79 22.61
C ASN A 606 -33.29 5.71 22.05
N LEU A 607 -32.03 5.46 22.41
CA LEU A 607 -30.89 6.19 21.87
C LEU A 607 -30.76 6.01 20.35
N ILE A 608 -30.88 4.77 19.85
CA ILE A 608 -30.84 4.46 18.41
C ILE A 608 -31.92 5.24 17.65
N ASN A 609 -33.17 5.24 18.15
CA ASN A 609 -34.27 5.97 17.51
C ASN A 609 -34.03 7.49 17.51
N LYS A 610 -33.53 8.05 18.62
CA LYS A 610 -33.16 9.47 18.71
C LYS A 610 -32.04 9.81 17.72
N LEU A 611 -30.98 9.00 17.64
CA LEU A 611 -29.88 9.18 16.68
C LEU A 611 -30.40 9.13 15.23
N LYS A 612 -31.22 8.15 14.87
CA LYS A 612 -31.82 8.03 13.52
C LYS A 612 -32.68 9.24 13.16
N LYS A 613 -33.51 9.72 14.09
CA LYS A 613 -34.33 10.93 13.91
C LYS A 613 -33.45 12.14 13.57
N TRP A 614 -32.40 12.38 14.36
CA TRP A 614 -31.48 13.50 14.15
C TRP A 614 -30.65 13.38 12.87
N ILE A 615 -30.21 12.16 12.52
CA ILE A 615 -29.55 11.89 11.24
C ILE A 615 -30.48 12.27 10.07
N LYS A 616 -31.75 11.86 10.09
CA LYS A 616 -32.74 12.18 9.03
C LYS A 616 -32.97 13.69 8.92
N ILE A 617 -33.07 14.40 10.04
CA ILE A 617 -33.23 15.86 10.08
C ILE A 617 -32.01 16.56 9.46
N LEU A 618 -30.80 16.19 9.88
CA LEU A 618 -29.57 16.81 9.38
C LEU A 618 -29.29 16.44 7.91
N GLU A 619 -29.56 15.22 7.47
CA GLU A 619 -29.45 14.84 6.06
C GLU A 619 -30.38 15.66 5.17
N ALA A 620 -31.60 15.94 5.62
CA ALA A 620 -32.52 16.82 4.90
C ALA A 620 -31.99 18.25 4.80
N LYS A 621 -31.38 18.78 5.87
CA LYS A 621 -30.75 20.10 5.88
C LYS A 621 -29.51 20.17 4.98
N THR A 622 -28.63 19.17 5.04
CA THR A 622 -27.42 19.11 4.21
C THR A 622 -27.76 19.06 2.71
N LYS A 623 -28.88 18.45 2.32
CA LYS A 623 -29.36 18.43 0.92
C LYS A 623 -29.73 19.83 0.38
N LEU A 624 -30.04 20.79 1.25
CA LEU A 624 -30.35 22.17 0.86
C LEU A 624 -29.10 23.04 0.70
N LEU A 625 -27.93 22.57 1.14
CA LEU A 625 -26.68 23.32 1.04
C LEU A 625 -26.15 23.35 -0.40
N PRO A 626 -25.39 24.40 -0.78
CA PRO A 626 -24.72 24.45 -2.08
C PRO A 626 -23.83 23.22 -2.32
N LYS A 627 -23.88 22.67 -3.54
CA LYS A 627 -23.07 21.50 -3.93
C LYS A 627 -21.68 21.86 -4.46
N SER A 628 -21.40 23.14 -4.70
CA SER A 628 -20.09 23.62 -5.14
C SER A 628 -19.90 25.09 -4.82
N PHE A 629 -18.65 25.52 -4.70
CA PHE A 629 -18.27 26.93 -4.53
C PHE A 629 -16.95 27.21 -5.26
N LEU A 630 -16.59 28.49 -5.42
CA LEU A 630 -15.35 28.91 -6.06
C LEU A 630 -14.20 29.04 -5.05
N ILE A 631 -13.00 28.61 -5.43
CA ILE A 631 -11.79 28.72 -4.60
C ILE A 631 -11.51 30.19 -4.26
N GLU A 632 -11.66 31.11 -5.22
CA GLU A 632 -11.34 32.52 -5.03
C GLU A 632 -12.14 33.18 -3.90
N GLU A 633 -13.38 32.74 -3.64
CA GLU A 633 -14.24 33.24 -2.56
C GLU A 633 -13.71 32.92 -1.16
N LYS A 634 -12.87 31.88 -1.03
CA LYS A 634 -12.40 31.37 0.27
C LYS A 634 -10.87 31.43 0.41
N CYS A 635 -10.15 31.20 -0.67
CA CYS A 635 -8.70 31.03 -0.68
C CYS A 635 -8.06 31.67 -1.93
N ARG A 636 -7.60 32.92 -1.77
CA ARG A 636 -6.89 33.65 -2.84
C ARG A 636 -5.54 33.04 -3.19
N PHE A 637 -4.84 32.45 -2.20
CA PHE A 637 -3.53 31.83 -2.40
C PHE A 637 -3.59 30.63 -3.36
N LEU A 638 -4.51 29.68 -3.15
CA LEU A 638 -4.66 28.51 -4.03
C LEU A 638 -5.16 28.91 -5.43
N SER A 639 -6.02 29.94 -5.52
CA SER A 639 -6.51 30.47 -6.80
C SER A 639 -5.37 31.06 -7.64
N ASN A 640 -4.41 31.75 -7.00
CA ASN A 640 -3.28 32.39 -7.66
C ASN A 640 -2.03 31.49 -7.76
N PHE A 641 -2.08 30.27 -7.22
CA PHE A 641 -0.95 29.36 -7.26
C PHE A 641 -0.63 28.97 -8.70
N SER A 642 0.64 29.11 -9.07
CA SER A 642 1.17 28.70 -10.36
C SER A 642 2.47 27.93 -10.19
N GLN A 643 2.82 27.12 -11.19
CA GLN A 643 4.11 26.42 -11.21
C GLN A 643 5.32 27.39 -11.13
N HIS A 644 5.17 28.64 -11.58
CA HIS A 644 6.21 29.65 -11.46
C HIS A 644 6.47 30.10 -10.02
N THR A 645 5.48 29.94 -9.13
CA THR A 645 5.59 30.28 -7.70
C THR A 645 6.49 29.28 -6.97
N ALA A 646 6.25 27.99 -7.18
CA ALA A 646 7.08 26.91 -6.66
C ALA A 646 6.83 25.60 -7.43
N GLU A 647 7.89 24.83 -7.63
CA GLU A 647 7.80 23.48 -8.18
C GLU A 647 7.38 22.49 -7.10
N VAL A 648 6.06 22.29 -6.95
CA VAL A 648 5.48 21.35 -5.98
C VAL A 648 4.99 20.09 -6.69
N GLU A 649 5.44 18.92 -6.27
CA GLU A 649 4.91 17.65 -6.76
C GLU A 649 3.47 17.40 -6.28
N LEU A 650 2.70 16.65 -7.07
CA LEU A 650 1.34 16.24 -6.70
C LEU A 650 1.34 15.47 -5.37
N PRO A 651 0.32 15.67 -4.51
CA PRO A 651 0.17 14.90 -3.29
C PRO A 651 0.20 13.38 -3.56
N GLY A 652 1.15 12.70 -2.92
CA GLY A 652 1.31 11.25 -2.97
C GLY A 652 2.15 10.73 -4.12
N GLU A 653 2.80 11.59 -4.92
CA GLU A 653 3.64 11.17 -6.04
C GLU A 653 4.84 10.33 -5.58
N PHE A 654 5.44 10.65 -4.43
CA PHE A 654 6.55 9.90 -3.82
C PHE A 654 6.15 8.51 -3.27
N LEU A 655 4.86 8.19 -3.20
CA LEU A 655 4.39 6.86 -2.79
C LEU A 655 4.54 5.83 -3.92
N LEU A 656 4.78 6.28 -5.15
CA LEU A 656 4.86 5.45 -6.35
C LEU A 656 6.33 5.15 -6.72
N PRO A 657 6.64 3.93 -7.17
CA PRO A 657 7.99 3.56 -7.62
C PRO A 657 8.25 4.11 -9.03
N LYS A 658 8.37 5.43 -9.17
CA LYS A 658 8.66 6.12 -10.44
C LYS A 658 10.04 6.79 -10.39
N HIS A 659 10.65 6.97 -11.56
CA HIS A 659 11.83 7.81 -11.67
C HIS A 659 11.43 9.28 -11.46
N SER A 660 12.32 10.06 -10.83
CA SER A 660 12.13 11.49 -10.54
C SER A 660 11.70 12.32 -11.74
N HIS A 661 12.21 12.04 -12.95
CA HIS A 661 11.84 12.74 -14.18
C HIS A 661 10.37 12.61 -14.58
N TYR A 662 9.65 11.62 -14.03
CA TYR A 662 8.24 11.38 -14.33
C TYR A 662 7.29 11.84 -13.22
N TYR A 663 7.80 12.56 -12.20
CA TYR A 663 6.96 13.13 -11.16
C TYR A 663 6.11 14.26 -11.71
N VAL A 664 4.82 14.19 -11.45
CA VAL A 664 3.86 15.19 -11.90
C VAL A 664 3.81 16.33 -10.88
N ARG A 665 4.19 17.53 -11.32
CA ARG A 665 4.07 18.79 -10.58
C ARG A 665 2.71 19.48 -10.76
N ILE A 666 2.29 20.23 -9.75
CA ILE A 666 1.08 21.07 -9.75
C ILE A 666 1.30 22.25 -10.71
N ALA A 667 0.46 22.37 -11.74
CA ALA A 667 0.43 23.54 -12.60
C ALA A 667 -0.45 24.65 -12.01
N ARG A 668 -1.65 24.28 -11.54
CA ARG A 668 -2.62 25.16 -10.88
C ARG A 668 -3.74 24.37 -10.21
N PHE A 669 -4.45 25.00 -9.29
CA PHE A 669 -5.72 24.51 -8.77
C PHE A 669 -6.86 25.00 -9.69
N MET A 670 -7.83 24.13 -9.97
CA MET A 670 -9.00 24.51 -10.75
C MET A 670 -9.97 25.30 -9.87
N PRO A 671 -10.68 26.32 -10.41
CA PRO A 671 -11.41 27.29 -9.61
C PRO A 671 -12.64 26.74 -8.87
N ARG A 672 -13.21 25.61 -9.30
CA ARG A 672 -14.45 25.06 -8.73
C ARG A 672 -14.16 23.89 -7.78
N VAL A 673 -14.75 23.95 -6.59
CA VAL A 673 -14.73 22.87 -5.59
C VAL A 673 -16.12 22.27 -5.46
N GLU A 674 -16.22 20.96 -5.49
CA GLU A 674 -17.48 20.24 -5.31
C GLU A 674 -17.58 19.71 -3.88
N ILE A 675 -18.79 19.73 -3.31
CA ILE A 675 -19.09 19.11 -2.02
C ILE A 675 -19.77 17.78 -2.30
N VAL A 676 -19.12 16.69 -1.92
CA VAL A 676 -19.56 15.32 -2.19
C VAL A 676 -19.67 14.51 -0.92
N GLN A 677 -20.70 13.66 -0.82
CA GLN A 677 -20.83 12.73 0.28
C GLN A 677 -20.03 11.46 -0.05
N LYS A 678 -18.84 11.31 0.53
CA LYS A 678 -17.97 10.13 0.38
C LYS A 678 -17.27 9.83 1.70
N HIS A 679 -16.82 8.61 1.92
CA HIS A 679 -16.14 8.16 3.14
C HIS A 679 -16.97 8.38 4.42
N ASN A 680 -18.30 8.32 4.30
CA ASN A 680 -19.24 8.68 5.38
C ASN A 680 -19.07 10.13 5.90
N THR A 681 -18.40 11.00 5.13
CA THR A 681 -18.14 12.41 5.44
C THR A 681 -18.61 13.31 4.29
N ALA A 682 -18.74 14.61 4.54
CA ALA A 682 -19.02 15.58 3.49
C ALA A 682 -17.69 16.16 2.98
N ALA A 683 -17.05 15.42 2.08
CA ALA A 683 -15.73 15.76 1.58
C ALA A 683 -15.78 16.87 0.52
N ARG A 684 -14.73 17.71 0.50
CA ARG A 684 -14.57 18.76 -0.53
C ARG A 684 -13.64 18.21 -1.61
N ARG A 685 -14.13 18.11 -2.85
CA ARG A 685 -13.38 17.66 -4.01
C ARG A 685 -12.70 18.84 -4.68
N LEU A 686 -11.38 18.85 -4.60
CA LEU A 686 -10.49 19.74 -5.33
C LEU A 686 -10.06 19.09 -6.64
N TYR A 687 -9.88 19.90 -7.68
CA TYR A 687 -9.31 19.46 -8.94
C TYR A 687 -7.97 20.15 -9.15
N ILE A 688 -6.90 19.36 -9.25
CA ILE A 688 -5.54 19.86 -9.45
C ILE A 688 -5.11 19.54 -10.87
N ARG A 689 -4.70 20.57 -11.63
CA ARG A 689 -4.15 20.36 -12.97
C ARG A 689 -2.65 20.12 -12.86
N GLY A 690 -2.17 18.99 -13.37
CA GLY A 690 -0.74 18.70 -13.49
C GLY A 690 -0.11 19.43 -14.67
N HIS A 691 1.21 19.61 -14.65
CA HIS A 691 1.95 20.18 -15.79
C HIS A 691 1.84 19.34 -17.07
N ASN A 692 1.49 18.05 -16.95
CA ASN A 692 1.19 17.17 -18.08
C ASN A 692 -0.20 17.39 -18.70
N GLY A 693 -0.95 18.40 -18.24
CA GLY A 693 -2.28 18.75 -18.73
C GLY A 693 -3.43 17.93 -18.15
N LYS A 694 -3.16 16.85 -17.41
CA LYS A 694 -4.20 16.02 -16.79
C LYS A 694 -4.76 16.68 -15.52
N ILE A 695 -6.02 16.38 -15.23
CA ILE A 695 -6.72 16.85 -14.02
C ILE A 695 -6.82 15.70 -13.03
N TYR A 696 -6.40 15.96 -11.80
CA TYR A 696 -6.36 15.02 -10.69
C TYR A 696 -7.34 15.46 -9.60
N PRO A 697 -8.44 14.72 -9.39
CA PRO A 697 -9.38 15.01 -8.31
C PRO A 697 -8.89 14.46 -6.98
N TYR A 698 -8.92 15.31 -5.94
CA TYR A 698 -8.57 14.97 -4.57
C TYR A 698 -9.70 15.36 -3.62
N LEU A 699 -9.99 14.51 -2.64
CA LEU A 699 -10.90 14.80 -1.54
C LEU A 699 -10.09 15.34 -0.36
N VAL A 700 -10.53 16.48 0.18
CA VAL A 700 -10.14 16.94 1.50
C VAL A 700 -11.06 16.26 2.50
N VAL A 701 -10.50 15.35 3.29
CA VAL A 701 -11.22 14.57 4.31
C VAL A 701 -10.73 15.00 5.69
N ASN A 702 -11.67 15.29 6.59
CA ASN A 702 -11.37 15.52 8.00
C ASN A 702 -11.40 14.19 8.74
N ASP A 703 -10.27 13.80 9.30
CA ASP A 703 -10.17 12.60 10.13
C ASP A 703 -10.46 12.95 11.59
N ALA A 704 -11.22 12.08 12.26
CA ALA A 704 -11.55 12.25 13.67
C ALA A 704 -10.39 11.93 14.62
N CYS A 705 -9.41 11.14 14.18
CA CYS A 705 -8.27 10.70 14.98
C CYS A 705 -7.07 10.32 14.09
N LEU A 706 -5.90 10.95 14.32
CA LEU A 706 -4.70 10.68 13.53
C LEU A 706 -4.17 9.25 13.71
N THR A 707 -4.28 8.69 14.91
CA THR A 707 -3.78 7.34 15.21
C THR A 707 -4.38 6.29 14.27
N GLU A 708 -5.69 6.37 14.02
CA GLU A 708 -6.37 5.47 13.08
C GLU A 708 -5.95 5.70 11.63
N SER A 709 -5.74 6.96 11.21
CA SER A 709 -5.28 7.27 9.84
C SER A 709 -3.90 6.69 9.54
N ARG A 710 -2.97 6.69 10.51
CA ARG A 710 -1.63 6.10 10.34
C ARG A 710 -1.66 4.58 10.21
N ARG A 711 -2.59 3.92 10.92
CA ARG A 711 -2.80 2.47 10.80
C ARG A 711 -3.26 2.11 9.39
N GLU A 712 -4.14 2.94 8.81
CA GLU A 712 -4.55 2.79 7.41
C GLU A 712 -3.39 2.99 6.44
N GLU A 713 -2.60 4.05 6.60
CA GLU A 713 -1.44 4.33 5.73
C GLU A 713 -0.45 3.16 5.67
N ARG A 714 -0.24 2.44 6.79
CA ARG A 714 0.61 1.25 6.85
C ARG A 714 0.06 0.08 6.02
N VAL A 715 -1.26 -0.14 6.03
CA VAL A 715 -1.89 -1.16 5.17
C VAL A 715 -1.76 -0.76 3.70
N LEU A 716 -2.05 0.51 3.36
CA LEU A 716 -1.90 1.01 1.98
C LEU A 716 -0.44 0.88 1.50
N GLN A 717 0.53 1.17 2.37
CA GLN A 717 1.95 0.97 2.10
C GLN A 717 2.26 -0.50 1.79
N LEU A 718 1.77 -1.45 2.60
CA LEU A 718 1.93 -2.89 2.37
C LEU A 718 1.36 -3.27 0.99
N LEU A 719 0.11 -2.89 0.69
CA LEU A 719 -0.55 -3.25 -0.57
C LEU A 719 0.22 -2.72 -1.79
N ARG A 720 0.81 -1.52 -1.74
CA ARG A 720 1.69 -1.00 -2.80
C ARG A 720 2.94 -1.86 -2.98
N MET A 721 3.51 -2.38 -1.90
CA MET A 721 4.65 -3.30 -1.96
C MET A 721 4.25 -4.65 -2.57
N LEU A 722 3.08 -5.18 -2.22
CA LEU A 722 2.56 -6.43 -2.79
C LEU A 722 2.26 -6.33 -4.29
N ASN A 723 1.79 -5.18 -4.78
CA ASN A 723 1.58 -4.95 -6.22
C ASN A 723 2.85 -5.15 -7.05
N HIS A 724 4.02 -4.84 -6.49
CA HIS A 724 5.29 -5.12 -7.18
C HIS A 724 5.50 -6.63 -7.40
N PHE A 725 5.05 -7.48 -6.47
CA PHE A 725 5.19 -8.92 -6.60
C PHE A 725 4.17 -9.49 -7.60
N LEU A 726 2.92 -9.05 -7.50
CA LEU A 726 1.83 -9.51 -8.39
C LEU A 726 2.14 -9.19 -9.87
N THR A 727 2.79 -8.08 -10.18
CA THR A 727 3.17 -7.73 -11.55
C THR A 727 4.36 -8.52 -12.11
N LYS A 728 5.15 -9.19 -11.26
CA LYS A 728 6.35 -9.96 -11.67
C LYS A 728 6.09 -11.44 -11.88
N GLN A 729 5.02 -11.98 -11.31
CA GLN A 729 4.67 -13.39 -11.43
C GLN A 729 3.74 -13.65 -12.63
N LYS A 730 3.97 -14.76 -13.36
CA LYS A 730 3.23 -15.11 -14.58
C LYS A 730 1.72 -15.11 -14.37
N GLU A 731 1.23 -15.94 -13.45
CA GLU A 731 -0.21 -16.21 -13.30
C GLU A 731 -0.99 -14.97 -12.85
N THR A 732 -0.41 -14.14 -11.99
CA THR A 732 -1.02 -12.89 -11.51
C THR A 732 -0.96 -11.81 -12.59
N SER A 733 0.16 -11.67 -13.30
CA SER A 733 0.31 -10.72 -14.42
C SER A 733 -0.60 -11.08 -15.60
N ARG A 734 -0.71 -12.37 -15.96
CA ARG A 734 -1.63 -12.86 -16.99
C ARG A 734 -3.10 -12.56 -16.66
N ARG A 735 -3.46 -12.51 -15.38
CA ARG A 735 -4.81 -12.15 -14.91
C ARG A 735 -4.96 -10.66 -14.59
N LEU A 736 -3.92 -9.84 -14.82
CA LEU A 736 -3.89 -8.41 -14.49
C LEU A 736 -4.24 -8.12 -13.02
N LEU A 737 -3.76 -8.96 -12.11
CA LEU A 737 -4.03 -8.82 -10.68
C LEU A 737 -3.15 -7.74 -10.05
N TYR A 738 -3.77 -6.74 -9.43
CA TYR A 738 -3.15 -5.75 -8.56
C TYR A 738 -4.20 -5.17 -7.61
N PHE A 739 -3.78 -4.78 -6.41
CA PHE A 739 -4.58 -4.02 -5.47
C PHE A 739 -4.77 -2.58 -5.97
N THR A 740 -6.01 -2.10 -5.99
CA THR A 740 -6.28 -0.66 -6.15
C THR A 740 -5.91 0.02 -4.84
N VAL A 741 -4.87 0.86 -4.85
CA VAL A 741 -4.40 1.59 -3.66
C VAL A 741 -4.47 3.09 -3.92
N PRO A 742 -5.36 3.83 -3.25
CA PRO A 742 -5.45 5.28 -3.42
C PRO A 742 -4.22 5.99 -2.86
N ARG A 743 -3.91 7.16 -3.41
CA ARG A 743 -2.95 8.08 -2.80
C ARG A 743 -3.61 8.80 -1.64
N VAL A 744 -3.06 8.59 -0.46
CA VAL A 744 -3.50 9.25 0.78
C VAL A 744 -2.29 9.97 1.37
N VAL A 745 -2.44 11.26 1.65
CA VAL A 745 -1.39 12.08 2.27
C VAL A 745 -1.99 12.90 3.40
N ALA A 746 -1.54 12.66 4.62
CA ALA A 746 -1.81 13.54 5.75
C ALA A 746 -1.11 14.90 5.57
N ILE A 747 -1.91 15.97 5.59
CA ILE A 747 -1.44 17.36 5.50
C ILE A 747 -1.44 18.06 6.87
N SER A 748 -2.26 17.56 7.80
CA SER A 748 -2.43 18.04 9.16
C SER A 748 -2.88 16.86 10.04
N PRO A 749 -2.73 16.91 11.38
CA PRO A 749 -3.20 15.85 12.27
C PRO A 749 -4.67 15.44 12.09
N GLN A 750 -5.51 16.32 11.53
CA GLN A 750 -6.94 16.10 11.34
C GLN A 750 -7.38 16.16 9.87
N MET A 751 -6.47 16.37 8.93
CA MET A 751 -6.82 16.52 7.51
C MET A 751 -5.89 15.71 6.61
N ARG A 752 -6.50 15.07 5.62
CA ARG A 752 -5.79 14.35 4.58
C ARG A 752 -6.34 14.66 3.19
N LEU A 753 -5.47 14.50 2.21
CA LEU A 753 -5.82 14.51 0.80
C LEU A 753 -5.88 13.06 0.31
N VAL A 754 -7.03 12.68 -0.25
CA VAL A 754 -7.29 11.34 -0.77
C VAL A 754 -7.59 11.45 -2.28
N GLU A 755 -6.87 10.71 -3.11
CA GLU A 755 -7.16 10.61 -4.55
C GLU A 755 -8.57 10.05 -4.77
N ASP A 756 -9.35 10.73 -5.61
CA ASP A 756 -10.74 10.34 -5.91
C ASP A 756 -10.90 9.83 -7.33
N ASN A 757 -11.98 9.09 -7.55
CA ASN A 757 -12.55 8.91 -8.88
C ASN A 757 -13.97 9.51 -8.89
N PRO A 758 -14.27 10.52 -9.73
CA PRO A 758 -15.60 11.09 -9.84
C PRO A 758 -16.68 10.05 -10.18
N ALA A 759 -16.32 8.99 -10.91
CA ALA A 759 -17.21 7.89 -11.29
C ALA A 759 -17.36 6.81 -10.19
N SER A 760 -16.79 7.00 -8.99
CA SER A 760 -16.93 6.04 -7.90
C SER A 760 -18.19 6.23 -7.08
N VAL A 761 -18.88 5.11 -6.81
CA VAL A 761 -20.11 5.04 -5.98
C VAL A 761 -19.94 3.98 -4.90
N SER A 762 -20.40 4.24 -3.67
CA SER A 762 -20.32 3.22 -2.62
C SER A 762 -21.37 2.13 -2.82
N LEU A 763 -21.08 0.89 -2.37
CA LEU A 763 -22.05 -0.20 -2.37
C LEU A 763 -23.29 0.16 -1.53
N LEU A 764 -23.10 0.92 -0.44
CA LEU A 764 -24.20 1.44 0.36
C LEU A 764 -25.09 2.42 -0.42
N ASP A 765 -24.52 3.31 -1.25
CA ASP A 765 -25.31 4.24 -2.05
C ASP A 765 -26.09 3.51 -3.15
N VAL A 766 -25.50 2.49 -3.77
CA VAL A 766 -26.20 1.60 -4.70
C VAL A 766 -27.40 0.94 -4.01
N TYR A 767 -27.20 0.44 -2.79
CA TYR A 767 -28.26 -0.16 -1.98
C TYR A 767 -29.37 0.85 -1.63
N LYS A 768 -29.01 2.04 -1.14
CA LYS A 768 -29.96 3.12 -0.82
C LYS A 768 -30.81 3.52 -2.02
N GLN A 769 -30.19 3.71 -3.19
CA GLN A 769 -30.89 4.06 -4.42
C GLN A 769 -31.91 3.01 -4.84
N ARG A 770 -31.55 1.72 -4.72
CA ARG A 770 -32.43 0.61 -5.12
C ARG A 770 -33.55 0.36 -4.11
N CYS A 771 -33.28 0.47 -2.81
CA CYS A 771 -34.31 0.38 -1.77
C CYS A 771 -35.32 1.54 -1.89
N ALA A 772 -34.85 2.76 -2.13
CA ALA A 772 -35.72 3.92 -2.35
C ALA A 772 -36.68 3.71 -3.54
N LYS A 773 -36.20 3.15 -4.65
CA LYS A 773 -37.05 2.80 -5.82
C LYS A 773 -38.12 1.75 -5.51
N ARG A 774 -37.92 0.93 -4.49
CA ARG A 774 -38.87 -0.10 -4.03
C ARG A 774 -39.75 0.38 -2.88
N GLY A 775 -39.61 1.63 -2.43
CA GLY A 775 -40.36 2.17 -1.28
C GLY A 775 -39.92 1.60 0.08
N ILE A 776 -38.75 0.97 0.16
CA ILE A 776 -38.24 0.35 1.39
C ILE A 776 -37.16 1.26 1.99
N GLU A 777 -37.26 1.58 3.29
CA GLU A 777 -36.18 2.28 3.99
C GLU A 777 -34.97 1.34 4.16
N HIS A 778 -33.77 1.79 3.80
CA HIS A 778 -32.55 0.98 3.81
C HIS A 778 -32.19 0.36 5.18
N ASP A 779 -32.56 1.01 6.29
CA ASP A 779 -32.34 0.54 7.67
C ASP A 779 -33.40 -0.45 8.16
N SER A 780 -34.52 -0.59 7.44
CA SER A 780 -35.63 -1.43 7.89
C SER A 780 -35.26 -2.92 8.11
N PRO A 781 -34.35 -3.54 7.34
CA PRO A 781 -33.90 -4.90 7.63
C PRO A 781 -33.19 -5.06 8.98
N ILE A 782 -32.43 -4.04 9.41
CA ILE A 782 -31.77 -4.05 10.73
C ILE A 782 -32.82 -4.00 11.83
N ALA A 783 -33.84 -3.15 11.68
CA ALA A 783 -34.95 -3.07 12.62
C ALA A 783 -35.72 -4.40 12.70
N ARG A 784 -36.00 -5.02 11.55
CA ARG A 784 -36.70 -6.32 11.47
C ARG A 784 -35.93 -7.43 12.18
N TYR A 785 -34.60 -7.44 12.07
CA TYR A 785 -33.75 -8.40 12.77
C TYR A 785 -33.94 -8.33 14.30
N TYR A 786 -33.82 -7.13 14.88
CA TYR A 786 -33.98 -6.95 16.33
C TYR A 786 -35.42 -7.13 16.82
N GLU A 787 -36.42 -6.77 16.01
CA GLU A 787 -37.84 -7.03 16.30
C GLU A 787 -38.08 -8.53 16.45
N ARG A 788 -37.62 -9.35 15.51
CA ARG A 788 -37.78 -10.81 15.57
C ARG A 788 -37.06 -11.42 16.78
N LEU A 789 -35.85 -10.96 17.09
CA LEU A 789 -35.14 -11.40 18.30
C LEU A 789 -35.93 -11.07 19.58
N ALA A 790 -36.44 -9.83 19.68
CA ALA A 790 -37.24 -9.40 20.82
C ALA A 790 -38.53 -10.25 20.97
N THR A 791 -39.20 -10.60 19.87
CA THR A 791 -40.40 -11.46 19.92
C THR A 791 -40.12 -12.87 20.42
N VAL A 792 -38.96 -13.44 20.10
CA VAL A 792 -38.56 -14.78 20.56
C VAL A 792 -38.16 -14.74 22.04
N GLN A 793 -37.44 -13.70 22.45
CA GLN A 793 -37.04 -13.47 23.84
C GLN A 793 -38.24 -13.20 24.75
N ALA A 794 -39.24 -12.47 24.26
CA ALA A 794 -40.49 -12.23 24.99
C ALA A 794 -41.28 -13.53 25.28
N ARG A 795 -41.07 -14.58 24.50
CA ARG A 795 -41.62 -15.93 24.74
C ARG A 795 -40.76 -16.77 25.68
N GLY A 796 -39.74 -16.19 26.31
CA GLY A 796 -38.83 -16.87 27.24
C GLY A 796 -37.76 -17.75 26.58
N SER A 797 -37.62 -17.69 25.25
CA SER A 797 -36.66 -18.53 24.50
C SER A 797 -35.47 -17.73 24.02
N GLN A 798 -34.27 -18.32 24.04
CA GLN A 798 -33.09 -17.75 23.37
C GLN A 798 -33.19 -17.95 21.86
N ALA A 799 -32.67 -16.99 21.09
CA ALA A 799 -32.69 -17.08 19.64
C ALA A 799 -31.74 -18.19 19.16
N SER A 800 -32.31 -19.29 18.68
CA SER A 800 -31.55 -20.41 18.12
C SER A 800 -30.94 -20.04 16.76
N HIS A 801 -29.94 -20.81 16.34
CA HIS A 801 -29.30 -20.63 15.03
C HIS A 801 -30.32 -20.71 13.87
N GLN A 802 -31.34 -21.59 14.01
CA GLN A 802 -32.44 -21.71 13.05
C GLN A 802 -33.25 -20.41 12.94
N VAL A 803 -33.56 -19.75 14.06
CA VAL A 803 -34.27 -18.46 14.06
C VAL A 803 -33.47 -17.40 13.29
N LEU A 804 -32.16 -17.30 13.52
CA LEU A 804 -31.30 -16.35 12.80
C LEU A 804 -31.30 -16.62 11.28
N ARG A 805 -31.26 -17.91 10.90
CA ARG A 805 -31.32 -18.33 9.50
C ARG A 805 -32.66 -17.95 8.85
N ASP A 806 -33.76 -18.12 9.57
CA ASP A 806 -35.09 -17.78 9.09
C ASP A 806 -35.27 -16.26 8.95
N VAL A 807 -34.75 -15.47 9.89
CA VAL A 807 -34.72 -13.99 9.79
C VAL A 807 -33.93 -13.54 8.55
N LEU A 808 -32.75 -14.12 8.30
CA LEU A 808 -31.96 -13.80 7.11
C LEU A 808 -32.72 -14.12 5.81
N LYS A 809 -33.38 -15.30 5.74
CA LYS A 809 -34.19 -15.69 4.58
C LYS A 809 -35.41 -14.77 4.39
N GLU A 810 -36.09 -14.42 5.48
CA GLU A 810 -37.23 -13.50 5.47
C GLU A 810 -36.83 -12.14 4.90
N VAL A 811 -35.72 -11.56 5.37
CA VAL A 811 -35.18 -10.31 4.86
C VAL A 811 -34.82 -10.41 3.37
N GLN A 812 -34.18 -11.51 2.94
CA GLN A 812 -33.80 -11.72 1.54
C GLN A 812 -34.99 -11.84 0.60
N ASN A 813 -36.07 -12.49 1.05
CA ASN A 813 -37.24 -12.73 0.21
C ASN A 813 -38.17 -11.50 0.15
N ASN A 814 -38.34 -10.80 1.28
CA ASN A 814 -39.35 -9.75 1.41
C ASN A 814 -38.80 -8.34 1.21
N MET A 815 -37.54 -8.09 1.59
CA MET A 815 -36.99 -6.73 1.69
C MET A 815 -35.83 -6.49 0.70
N VAL A 816 -34.86 -7.39 0.67
CA VAL A 816 -33.63 -7.22 -0.13
C VAL A 816 -33.38 -8.44 -1.02
N PRO A 817 -33.89 -8.44 -2.26
CA PRO A 817 -33.67 -9.53 -3.20
C PRO A 817 -32.19 -9.70 -3.54
N ARG A 818 -31.82 -10.94 -3.89
CA ARG A 818 -30.45 -11.32 -4.27
C ARG A 818 -29.97 -10.70 -5.58
N GLY A 819 -30.88 -10.19 -6.41
CA GLY A 819 -30.55 -9.58 -7.70
C GLY A 819 -30.28 -8.08 -7.68
N LEU A 820 -30.30 -7.42 -6.52
CA LEU A 820 -30.30 -5.95 -6.43
C LEU A 820 -29.04 -5.32 -7.07
N LEU A 821 -27.86 -5.88 -6.80
CA LEU A 821 -26.60 -5.39 -7.40
C LEU A 821 -26.56 -5.64 -8.92
N LYS A 822 -27.09 -6.79 -9.36
CA LYS A 822 -27.20 -7.17 -10.78
C LYS A 822 -28.15 -6.25 -11.53
N GLU A 823 -29.34 -5.99 -10.99
CA GLU A 823 -30.29 -5.02 -11.52
C GLU A 823 -29.63 -3.64 -11.64
N TRP A 824 -28.90 -3.21 -10.61
CA TRP A 824 -28.16 -1.95 -10.68
C TRP A 824 -27.18 -1.90 -11.85
N ALA A 825 -26.32 -2.91 -11.98
CA ALA A 825 -25.32 -2.95 -13.03
C ALA A 825 -25.94 -3.00 -14.44
N VAL A 826 -27.04 -3.73 -14.64
CA VAL A 826 -27.75 -3.80 -15.94
C VAL A 826 -28.33 -2.45 -16.34
N HIS A 827 -28.81 -1.64 -15.38
CA HIS A 827 -29.30 -0.29 -15.67
C HIS A 827 -28.18 0.73 -15.89
N THR A 828 -27.01 0.54 -15.28
CA THR A 828 -25.87 1.45 -15.41
C THR A 828 -25.12 1.23 -16.72
N PHE A 829 -24.95 -0.03 -17.15
CA PHE A 829 -24.20 -0.39 -18.35
C PHE A 829 -25.13 -0.81 -19.47
N LEU A 830 -25.30 0.07 -20.46
CA LEU A 830 -26.22 -0.15 -21.59
C LEU A 830 -25.72 -1.23 -22.57
N THR A 831 -24.41 -1.40 -22.70
CA THR A 831 -23.82 -2.40 -23.61
C THR A 831 -23.43 -3.67 -22.86
N ALA A 832 -23.62 -4.82 -23.50
CA ALA A 832 -23.21 -6.11 -22.93
C ALA A 832 -21.69 -6.21 -22.73
N THR A 833 -20.90 -5.56 -23.59
CA THR A 833 -19.44 -5.52 -23.50
C THR A 833 -18.97 -4.74 -22.27
N ASP A 834 -19.55 -3.58 -21.98
CA ASP A 834 -19.20 -2.78 -20.81
C ASP A 834 -19.64 -3.49 -19.53
N TYR A 835 -20.87 -4.04 -19.50
CA TYR A 835 -21.37 -4.81 -18.38
C TYR A 835 -20.46 -6.01 -18.06
N TRP A 836 -20.07 -6.79 -19.08
CA TRP A 836 -19.21 -7.95 -18.89
C TRP A 836 -17.80 -7.56 -18.44
N THR A 837 -17.23 -6.49 -19.01
CA THR A 837 -15.91 -5.96 -18.66
C THR A 837 -15.88 -5.44 -17.22
N PHE A 838 -16.91 -4.69 -16.82
CA PHE A 838 -17.10 -4.24 -15.45
C PHE A 838 -17.21 -5.42 -14.49
N ARG A 839 -18.10 -6.39 -14.78
CA ARG A 839 -18.30 -7.58 -13.93
C ARG A 839 -17.00 -8.36 -13.77
N LYS A 840 -16.28 -8.62 -14.86
CA LYS A 840 -15.00 -9.33 -14.83
C LYS A 840 -13.97 -8.60 -13.98
N THR A 841 -13.79 -7.30 -14.20
CA THR A 841 -12.80 -6.50 -13.46
C THR A 841 -13.14 -6.44 -11.98
N LEU A 842 -14.42 -6.26 -11.64
CA LEU A 842 -14.90 -6.28 -10.26
C LEU A 842 -14.67 -7.63 -9.59
N THR A 843 -14.86 -8.74 -10.32
CA THR A 843 -14.60 -10.10 -9.80
C THR A 843 -13.14 -10.25 -9.37
N LEU A 844 -12.20 -9.80 -10.21
CA LEU A 844 -10.76 -9.90 -9.93
C LEU A 844 -10.35 -9.02 -8.74
N HIS A 845 -10.88 -7.80 -8.66
CA HIS A 845 -10.57 -6.89 -7.55
C HIS A 845 -11.20 -7.35 -6.23
N LEU A 846 -12.44 -7.82 -6.25
CA LEU A 846 -13.08 -8.39 -5.07
C LEU A 846 -12.33 -9.63 -4.58
N ALA A 847 -11.87 -10.49 -5.48
CA ALA A 847 -11.06 -11.65 -5.12
C ALA A 847 -9.77 -11.25 -4.38
N LEU A 848 -9.07 -10.22 -4.86
CA LEU A 848 -7.87 -9.71 -4.20
C LEU A 848 -8.18 -9.07 -2.84
N MET A 849 -9.19 -8.21 -2.77
CA MET A 849 -9.55 -7.54 -1.51
C MET A 849 -10.06 -8.52 -0.45
N GLY A 850 -10.91 -9.49 -0.84
CA GLY A 850 -11.34 -10.57 0.06
C GLY A 850 -10.19 -11.47 0.49
N PHE A 851 -9.23 -11.73 -0.41
CA PHE A 851 -8.00 -12.46 -0.06
C PHE A 851 -7.16 -11.69 0.97
N ALA A 852 -6.99 -10.38 0.80
CA ALA A 852 -6.28 -9.54 1.76
C ALA A 852 -7.01 -9.45 3.11
N GLU A 853 -8.35 -9.29 3.11
CA GLU A 853 -9.19 -9.30 4.33
C GLU A 853 -8.91 -10.55 5.16
N PHE A 854 -8.94 -11.73 4.53
CA PHE A 854 -8.72 -13.00 5.21
C PHE A 854 -7.26 -13.23 5.62
N VAL A 855 -6.31 -13.07 4.69
CA VAL A 855 -4.90 -13.43 4.93
C VAL A 855 -4.25 -12.49 5.93
N LEU A 856 -4.39 -11.18 5.74
CA LEU A 856 -3.75 -10.17 6.57
C LEU A 856 -4.57 -9.85 7.82
N HIS A 857 -5.79 -10.38 7.90
CA HIS A 857 -6.71 -10.13 9.00
C HIS A 857 -7.06 -8.65 9.13
N LEU A 858 -7.56 -8.09 8.02
CA LEU A 858 -7.95 -6.69 7.97
C LEU A 858 -9.36 -6.48 8.52
N THR A 859 -9.71 -5.21 8.73
CA THR A 859 -11.08 -4.77 9.06
C THR A 859 -12.09 -5.30 8.05
N ARG A 860 -13.28 -5.66 8.55
CA ARG A 860 -14.40 -6.18 7.75
C ARG A 860 -14.84 -5.14 6.73
N MET A 861 -15.02 -5.56 5.48
CA MET A 861 -15.53 -4.67 4.43
C MET A 861 -17.02 -4.40 4.66
N ASN A 862 -17.36 -3.18 5.08
CA ASN A 862 -18.75 -2.71 5.13
C ASN A 862 -19.17 -2.06 3.79
N PRO A 863 -20.47 -2.01 3.46
CA PRO A 863 -20.93 -1.47 2.17
C PRO A 863 -20.59 0.02 1.98
N ASP A 864 -20.46 0.79 3.06
CA ASP A 864 -20.07 2.21 3.04
C ASP A 864 -18.60 2.43 2.68
N MET A 865 -17.77 1.39 2.87
CA MET A 865 -16.34 1.43 2.61
C MET A 865 -15.96 0.94 1.21
N MET A 866 -16.88 0.24 0.52
CA MET A 866 -16.63 -0.35 -0.80
C MET A 866 -17.06 0.60 -1.92
N TYR A 867 -16.09 1.20 -2.61
CA TYR A 867 -16.33 2.11 -3.75
C TYR A 867 -16.12 1.40 -5.07
N LEU A 868 -17.17 1.35 -5.89
CA LEU A 868 -17.20 0.78 -7.23
C LEU A 868 -16.94 1.89 -8.25
N HIS A 869 -15.86 1.78 -9.01
CA HIS A 869 -15.54 2.71 -10.09
C HIS A 869 -16.34 2.32 -11.35
N GLN A 870 -17.32 3.13 -11.74
CA GLN A 870 -18.22 2.81 -12.85
C GLN A 870 -17.53 2.80 -14.21
N ASP A 871 -16.46 3.58 -14.38
CA ASP A 871 -15.69 3.72 -15.61
C ASP A 871 -14.76 2.54 -15.90
N CYS A 872 -14.13 1.96 -14.87
CA CYS A 872 -13.11 0.91 -15.05
C CYS A 872 -13.41 -0.42 -14.32
N GLY A 873 -14.40 -0.46 -13.43
CA GLY A 873 -14.73 -1.65 -12.63
C GLY A 873 -13.76 -1.95 -11.49
N TYR A 874 -12.89 -1.00 -11.11
CA TYR A 874 -12.02 -1.14 -9.95
C TYR A 874 -12.82 -1.02 -8.65
N LEU A 875 -12.40 -1.78 -7.65
CA LEU A 875 -12.92 -1.70 -6.29
C LEU A 875 -11.88 -1.00 -5.41
N ASN A 876 -12.26 0.15 -4.86
CA ASN A 876 -11.47 0.86 -3.87
C ASN A 876 -12.10 0.67 -2.48
N ILE A 877 -11.27 0.38 -1.48
CA ILE A 877 -11.72 0.26 -0.09
C ILE A 877 -11.21 1.49 0.67
N SER A 878 -12.14 2.23 1.27
CA SER A 878 -11.85 3.52 1.89
C SER A 878 -11.12 3.44 3.23
N TYR A 879 -11.16 2.30 3.90
CA TYR A 879 -10.54 2.12 5.21
C TYR A 879 -10.15 0.65 5.44
N PHE A 880 -8.87 0.40 5.75
CA PHE A 880 -8.37 -0.89 6.21
C PHE A 880 -7.37 -0.69 7.34
N LYS A 881 -7.52 -1.44 8.43
CA LYS A 881 -6.48 -1.63 9.44
C LYS A 881 -6.31 -3.11 9.76
N PHE A 882 -5.18 -3.47 10.35
CA PHE A 882 -5.03 -4.78 10.99
C PHE A 882 -5.98 -4.86 12.17
N ASP A 883 -6.81 -5.90 12.21
CA ASP A 883 -7.74 -6.11 13.31
C ASP A 883 -7.02 -6.89 14.42
N ILE A 884 -6.69 -6.18 15.49
CA ILE A 884 -5.99 -6.75 16.65
C ILE A 884 -6.99 -6.76 17.79
N ASP A 885 -7.21 -7.93 18.38
CA ASP A 885 -8.07 -8.05 19.55
C ASP A 885 -7.48 -7.25 20.72
N ASP A 886 -8.27 -6.34 21.28
CA ASP A 886 -7.86 -5.47 22.37
C ASP A 886 -7.55 -6.27 23.66
N GLN A 887 -8.15 -7.45 23.85
CA GLN A 887 -7.92 -8.30 25.03
C GLN A 887 -6.65 -9.15 24.89
N THR A 888 -6.59 -9.98 23.85
CA THR A 888 -5.49 -10.94 23.66
C THR A 888 -4.25 -10.34 22.98
N GLY A 889 -4.40 -9.24 22.22
CA GLY A 889 -3.35 -8.72 21.35
C GLY A 889 -3.07 -9.60 20.13
N GLU A 890 -3.93 -10.58 19.84
CA GLU A 890 -3.79 -11.47 18.69
C GLU A 890 -4.62 -10.98 17.50
N LEU A 891 -4.28 -11.46 16.30
CA LEU A 891 -5.12 -11.27 15.12
C LEU A 891 -6.33 -12.22 15.25
N ASP A 892 -7.56 -11.69 15.32
CA ASP A 892 -8.79 -12.43 15.63
C ASP A 892 -9.20 -13.49 14.57
N ALA A 893 -8.61 -14.68 14.63
CA ALA A 893 -8.84 -15.69 13.58
C ALA A 893 -10.27 -16.30 13.55
N ASN A 894 -11.13 -16.10 14.56
CA ASN A 894 -12.38 -16.86 14.75
C ASN A 894 -13.62 -16.19 14.17
N ARG A 895 -13.54 -15.76 12.90
CA ARG A 895 -14.67 -15.09 12.22
C ARG A 895 -15.61 -16.09 11.52
N PRO A 896 -16.96 -16.00 11.72
CA PRO A 896 -17.90 -16.89 11.03
C PRO A 896 -17.82 -16.81 9.50
N VAL A 897 -17.72 -15.58 8.98
CA VAL A 897 -17.57 -15.32 7.54
C VAL A 897 -16.11 -14.90 7.29
N PRO A 898 -15.33 -15.57 6.45
CA PRO A 898 -13.91 -15.23 6.27
C PRO A 898 -13.66 -13.93 5.49
N PHE A 899 -14.49 -13.61 4.50
CA PHE A 899 -14.45 -12.37 3.73
C PHE A 899 -15.83 -12.04 3.14
N ARG A 900 -16.07 -10.81 2.70
CA ARG A 900 -17.39 -10.41 2.16
C ARG A 900 -17.69 -11.09 0.80
N LEU A 901 -18.51 -12.14 0.83
CA LEU A 901 -19.18 -12.72 -0.34
C LEU A 901 -20.64 -13.00 0.00
N THR A 902 -21.44 -11.95 -0.06
CA THR A 902 -22.86 -11.98 0.24
C THR A 902 -23.67 -12.45 -0.97
N PRO A 903 -24.94 -12.88 -0.78
CA PRO A 903 -25.73 -13.45 -1.87
C PRO A 903 -25.98 -12.49 -3.04
N ASN A 904 -26.04 -11.19 -2.79
CA ASN A 904 -26.17 -10.16 -3.84
C ASN A 904 -24.91 -10.04 -4.70
N ILE A 905 -23.74 -10.09 -4.06
CA ILE A 905 -22.45 -10.14 -4.75
C ILE A 905 -22.32 -11.47 -5.52
N ALA A 906 -22.62 -12.60 -4.88
CA ALA A 906 -22.53 -13.92 -5.50
C ALA A 906 -23.44 -14.06 -6.74
N GLU A 907 -24.67 -13.57 -6.67
CA GLU A 907 -25.61 -13.55 -7.80
C GLU A 907 -25.11 -12.65 -8.94
N PHE A 908 -24.54 -11.48 -8.62
CA PHE A 908 -23.94 -10.60 -9.63
C PHE A 908 -22.75 -11.27 -10.34
N LEU A 909 -21.87 -11.92 -9.58
CA LEU A 909 -20.69 -12.61 -10.12
C LEU A 909 -21.05 -13.88 -10.90
N THR A 910 -22.19 -14.49 -10.59
CA THR A 910 -22.63 -15.83 -11.02
C THR A 910 -21.80 -16.96 -10.45
N THR A 911 -22.35 -18.18 -10.41
CA THR A 911 -21.65 -19.39 -9.94
C THR A 911 -20.33 -19.62 -10.68
N ILE A 912 -20.31 -19.35 -12.00
CA ILE A 912 -19.10 -19.48 -12.82
C ILE A 912 -18.04 -18.43 -12.44
N GLY A 913 -18.46 -17.20 -12.15
CA GLY A 913 -17.57 -16.12 -11.69
C GLY A 913 -16.91 -16.44 -10.34
N VAL A 914 -17.70 -17.01 -9.42
CA VAL A 914 -17.27 -17.38 -8.07
C VAL A 914 -16.31 -18.58 -8.10
N ILE A 915 -16.70 -19.69 -8.75
CA ILE A 915 -15.87 -20.92 -8.81
C ILE A 915 -14.65 -20.73 -9.72
N GLY A 916 -14.79 -19.98 -10.81
CA GLY A 916 -13.71 -19.75 -11.78
C GLY A 916 -12.82 -18.55 -11.42
N PRO A 917 -13.04 -17.36 -12.02
CA PRO A 917 -12.14 -16.21 -11.87
C PRO A 917 -11.84 -15.81 -10.43
N LEU A 918 -12.83 -15.79 -9.52
CA LEU A 918 -12.63 -15.36 -8.14
C LEU A 918 -11.69 -16.30 -7.39
N THR A 919 -12.05 -17.59 -7.31
CA THR A 919 -11.24 -18.63 -6.66
C THR A 919 -9.85 -18.74 -7.29
N ALA A 920 -9.75 -18.77 -8.62
CA ALA A 920 -8.47 -18.86 -9.32
C ALA A 920 -7.54 -17.66 -9.06
N SER A 921 -8.10 -16.46 -8.89
CA SER A 921 -7.32 -15.25 -8.59
C SER A 921 -6.79 -15.24 -7.16
N MET A 922 -7.58 -15.71 -6.20
CA MET A 922 -7.15 -15.89 -4.81
C MET A 922 -6.00 -16.92 -4.71
N VAL A 923 -6.12 -18.06 -5.38
CA VAL A 923 -5.06 -19.08 -5.45
C VAL A 923 -3.78 -18.52 -6.09
N ALA A 924 -3.92 -17.81 -7.22
CA ALA A 924 -2.77 -17.21 -7.90
C ALA A 924 -2.06 -16.17 -7.03
N ALA A 925 -2.81 -15.35 -6.30
CA ALA A 925 -2.28 -14.38 -5.34
C ALA A 925 -1.54 -15.07 -4.18
N ALA A 926 -2.14 -16.11 -3.58
CA ALA A 926 -1.52 -16.90 -2.51
C ALA A 926 -0.16 -17.47 -2.95
N ARG A 927 -0.14 -18.16 -4.10
CA ARG A 927 1.07 -18.76 -4.68
C ARG A 927 2.14 -17.72 -5.03
N CYS A 928 1.74 -16.53 -5.45
CA CYS A 928 2.68 -15.44 -5.70
C CYS A 928 3.35 -14.96 -4.40
N LEU A 929 2.57 -14.77 -3.34
CA LEU A 929 3.06 -14.20 -2.07
C LEU A 929 3.89 -15.17 -1.23
N VAL A 930 3.70 -16.48 -1.41
CA VAL A 930 4.51 -17.54 -0.75
C VAL A 930 5.94 -17.64 -1.31
N GLN A 931 6.22 -17.07 -2.49
CA GLN A 931 7.53 -17.25 -3.11
C GLN A 931 8.69 -16.71 -2.26
N PRO A 932 9.72 -17.54 -1.95
CA PRO A 932 10.81 -17.15 -1.04
C PRO A 932 11.62 -15.92 -1.50
N GLN A 933 11.68 -15.66 -2.81
CA GLN A 933 12.43 -14.55 -3.40
C GLN A 933 11.95 -13.16 -2.96
N TYR A 934 10.65 -13.05 -2.64
CA TYR A 934 10.03 -11.79 -2.23
C TYR A 934 10.26 -11.48 -0.74
N LYS A 935 10.55 -12.48 0.09
CA LYS A 935 10.80 -12.30 1.54
C LYS A 935 9.67 -11.52 2.23
N LEU A 936 8.41 -11.85 1.92
CA LEU A 936 7.22 -11.21 2.49
C LEU A 936 7.26 -11.07 4.02
N PRO A 937 7.73 -12.08 4.80
CA PRO A 937 7.84 -11.94 6.26
C PRO A 937 8.63 -10.72 6.72
N SER A 938 9.66 -10.29 5.98
CA SER A 938 10.46 -9.11 6.34
C SER A 938 9.65 -7.81 6.26
N PHE A 939 8.77 -7.68 5.26
CA PHE A 939 7.88 -6.52 5.13
C PHE A 939 6.82 -6.51 6.24
N LEU A 940 6.20 -7.68 6.49
CA LEU A 940 5.21 -7.83 7.55
C LEU A 940 5.79 -7.52 8.92
N LYS A 941 7.02 -8.00 9.22
CA LYS A 941 7.72 -7.70 10.48
C LYS A 941 7.87 -6.19 10.71
N ALA A 942 8.39 -5.45 9.72
CA ALA A 942 8.61 -4.01 9.85
C ALA A 942 7.30 -3.22 10.03
N ILE A 943 6.22 -3.63 9.36
CA ILE A 943 4.92 -2.95 9.41
C ILE A 943 4.13 -3.31 10.67
N LEU A 944 4.06 -4.59 11.02
CA LEU A 944 3.35 -5.08 12.22
C LEU A 944 4.04 -4.63 13.51
N ARG A 945 5.36 -4.47 13.51
CA ARG A 945 6.10 -3.84 14.63
C ARG A 945 5.46 -2.52 15.02
N ASP A 946 5.22 -1.65 14.04
CA ASP A 946 4.65 -0.32 14.28
C ASP A 946 3.17 -0.37 14.68
N GLU A 947 2.40 -1.36 14.17
CA GLU A 947 1.02 -1.61 14.62
C GLU A 947 0.98 -2.00 16.09
N TYR A 948 1.83 -2.94 16.52
CA TYR A 948 1.89 -3.39 17.92
C TYR A 948 2.38 -2.30 18.87
N ILE A 949 3.34 -1.46 18.44
CA ILE A 949 3.75 -0.26 19.20
C ILE A 949 2.57 0.69 19.38
N THR A 950 1.76 0.89 18.33
CA THR A 950 0.58 1.77 18.39
C THR A 950 -0.49 1.20 19.31
N TRP A 951 -0.74 -0.11 19.23
CA TRP A 951 -1.69 -0.82 20.10
C TRP A 951 -1.28 -0.76 21.57
N HIS A 952 0.00 -0.99 21.88
CA HIS A 952 0.52 -0.93 23.24
C HIS A 952 0.34 0.46 23.87
N LYS A 953 0.65 1.52 23.10
CA LYS A 953 0.44 2.91 23.54
C LYS A 953 -1.04 3.18 23.87
N LYS A 954 -1.96 2.79 22.99
CA LYS A 954 -3.41 2.91 23.22
C LYS A 954 -3.83 2.21 24.53
N LYS A 955 -3.37 0.98 24.75
CA LYS A 955 -3.69 0.19 25.95
C LYS A 955 -3.17 0.84 27.23
N GLN A 956 -1.96 1.41 27.21
CA GLN A 956 -1.41 2.12 28.36
C GLN A 956 -2.16 3.42 28.66
N GLU A 957 -2.56 4.18 27.64
CA GLU A 957 -3.35 5.41 27.83
C GLU A 957 -4.72 5.11 28.43
N GLU A 958 -5.31 3.94 28.13
CA GLU A 958 -6.57 3.48 28.74
C GLU A 958 -6.40 3.04 30.21
N LEU A 959 -5.26 2.40 30.55
CA LEU A 959 -4.96 1.94 31.91
C LEU A 959 -4.49 3.07 32.85
N GLN A 960 -3.68 3.99 32.34
CA GLN A 960 -3.06 5.09 33.08
C GLN A 960 -3.23 6.42 32.32
N PRO A 961 -4.43 7.02 32.36
CA PRO A 961 -4.70 8.27 31.67
C PRO A 961 -3.83 9.41 32.23
N GLY A 962 -3.00 10.01 31.37
CA GLY A 962 -2.15 11.16 31.69
C GLY A 962 -0.67 10.87 31.98
N ALA A 963 -0.28 9.60 32.14
CA ALA A 963 1.13 9.20 32.25
C ALA A 963 1.83 9.18 30.89
N GLU A 964 3.16 9.35 30.85
CA GLU A 964 3.91 9.09 29.62
C GLU A 964 3.92 7.58 29.33
N PRO A 965 3.46 7.13 28.14
CA PRO A 965 3.45 5.72 27.81
C PRO A 965 4.89 5.22 27.67
N THR A 966 5.21 4.15 28.38
CA THR A 966 6.51 3.49 28.32
C THR A 966 6.64 2.72 27.01
N ASP A 967 7.86 2.71 26.47
CA ASP A 967 8.15 1.89 25.30
C ASP A 967 7.99 0.40 25.65
N MET A 968 7.39 -0.34 24.72
CA MET A 968 7.25 -1.78 24.85
C MET A 968 8.62 -2.46 24.87
N GLU A 969 8.81 -3.42 25.78
CA GLU A 969 10.02 -4.25 25.85
C GLU A 969 10.28 -5.00 24.53
N GLY A 970 11.54 -5.01 24.10
CA GLY A 970 11.94 -5.57 22.80
C GLY A 970 11.56 -7.03 22.63
N GLU A 971 11.81 -7.88 23.64
CA GLU A 971 11.53 -9.32 23.58
C GLU A 971 10.03 -9.62 23.44
N GLN A 972 9.18 -8.89 24.15
CA GLN A 972 7.72 -9.03 24.06
C GLN A 972 7.22 -8.60 22.67
N LEU A 973 7.73 -7.48 22.15
CA LEU A 973 7.40 -6.99 20.81
C LEU A 973 7.83 -8.00 19.72
N ILE A 974 9.03 -8.55 19.83
CA ILE A 974 9.56 -9.57 18.91
C ILE A 974 8.66 -10.80 18.90
N THR A 975 8.25 -11.27 20.08
CA THR A 975 7.41 -12.48 20.22
C THR A 975 6.04 -12.29 19.57
N MET A 976 5.36 -11.19 19.86
CA MET A 976 4.03 -10.91 19.29
C MET A 976 4.08 -10.75 17.76
N VAL A 977 5.05 -9.99 17.24
CA VAL A 977 5.19 -9.77 15.80
C VAL A 977 5.53 -11.09 15.09
N ASN A 978 6.45 -11.89 15.61
CA ASN A 978 6.78 -13.19 15.01
C ASN A 978 5.58 -14.14 15.03
N LYS A 979 4.77 -14.16 16.10
CA LYS A 979 3.51 -14.92 16.18
C LYS A 979 2.52 -14.49 15.09
N ALA A 980 2.29 -13.19 14.94
CA ALA A 980 1.40 -12.64 13.92
C ALA A 980 1.88 -12.93 12.49
N VAL A 981 3.17 -12.75 12.21
CA VAL A 981 3.78 -13.06 10.91
C VAL A 981 3.70 -14.55 10.59
N SER A 982 3.93 -15.41 11.59
CA SER A 982 3.76 -16.86 11.44
C SER A 982 2.31 -17.22 11.11
N ALA A 983 1.33 -16.63 11.80
CA ALA A 983 -0.08 -16.87 11.52
C ALA A 983 -0.48 -16.46 10.09
N ILE A 984 -0.06 -15.28 9.62
CA ILE A 984 -0.30 -14.81 8.24
C ILE A 984 0.38 -15.75 7.23
N THR A 985 1.63 -16.13 7.50
CA THR A 985 2.41 -16.99 6.60
C THR A 985 1.80 -18.39 6.50
N THR A 986 1.35 -18.97 7.62
CA THR A 986 0.66 -20.26 7.63
C THR A 986 -0.65 -20.21 6.84
N ARG A 987 -1.46 -19.15 6.99
CA ARG A 987 -2.66 -18.95 6.16
C ARG A 987 -2.32 -18.88 4.67
N LEU A 988 -1.27 -18.15 4.29
CA LEU A 988 -0.82 -18.06 2.89
C LEU A 988 -0.42 -19.42 2.31
N HIS A 989 0.36 -20.21 3.06
CA HIS A 989 0.77 -21.55 2.61
C HIS A 989 -0.44 -22.46 2.44
N ASN A 990 -1.38 -22.43 3.40
CA ASN A 990 -2.62 -23.21 3.33
C ASN A 990 -3.48 -22.88 2.10
N LEU A 991 -3.51 -21.61 1.65
CA LEU A 991 -4.25 -21.23 0.44
C LEU A 991 -3.50 -21.52 -0.86
N ALA A 992 -2.17 -21.66 -0.80
CA ALA A 992 -1.33 -21.92 -1.97
C ALA A 992 -1.26 -23.40 -2.34
N THR A 993 -1.41 -24.30 -1.35
CA THR A 993 -1.40 -25.76 -1.51
C THR A 993 -2.75 -26.30 -1.97
N PHE A 994 -2.72 -27.45 -2.62
CA PHE A 994 -3.91 -28.20 -3.04
C PHE A 994 -3.93 -29.52 -2.28
N GLU A 995 -5.10 -29.94 -1.83
CA GLU A 995 -5.33 -31.25 -1.24
C GLU A 995 -6.13 -32.07 -2.24
N GLY A 996 -5.42 -32.87 -3.06
CA GLY A 996 -6.03 -33.57 -4.19
C GLY A 996 -6.52 -32.60 -5.27
N ALA A 997 -7.78 -32.75 -5.69
CA ALA A 997 -8.42 -31.90 -6.70
C ALA A 997 -9.06 -30.63 -6.11
N GLU A 998 -9.28 -30.56 -4.80
CA GLU A 998 -9.94 -29.44 -4.14
C GLU A 998 -8.93 -28.44 -3.56
N SER A 999 -9.21 -27.16 -3.76
CA SER A 999 -8.43 -26.08 -3.15
C SER A 999 -9.07 -25.66 -1.84
N ARG A 1000 -8.26 -25.37 -0.81
CA ARG A 1000 -8.77 -24.79 0.45
C ARG A 1000 -9.44 -23.42 0.26
N VAL A 1001 -9.13 -22.74 -0.84
CA VAL A 1001 -9.85 -21.52 -1.26
C VAL A 1001 -11.31 -21.82 -1.60
N SER A 1002 -11.62 -22.98 -2.20
CA SER A 1002 -13.01 -23.40 -2.45
C SER A 1002 -13.81 -23.52 -1.16
N THR A 1003 -13.22 -24.15 -0.13
CA THR A 1003 -13.81 -24.23 1.21
C THR A 1003 -14.01 -22.86 1.84
N LEU A 1004 -13.04 -21.95 1.66
CA LEU A 1004 -13.14 -20.56 2.13
C LEU A 1004 -14.29 -19.80 1.45
N VAL A 1005 -14.44 -19.95 0.14
CA VAL A 1005 -15.51 -19.35 -0.66
C VAL A 1005 -16.88 -19.91 -0.25
N ALA A 1006 -16.98 -21.23 -0.01
CA ALA A 1006 -18.18 -21.87 0.49
C ALA A 1006 -18.56 -21.36 1.90
N ALA A 1007 -17.57 -21.20 2.80
CA ALA A 1007 -17.78 -20.63 4.12
C ALA A 1007 -18.23 -19.15 4.06
N ALA A 1008 -17.72 -18.38 3.10
CA ALA A 1008 -18.09 -16.98 2.91
C ALA A 1008 -19.54 -16.79 2.43
N ASN A 1009 -20.03 -17.69 1.56
CA ASN A 1009 -21.37 -17.65 0.99
C ASN A 1009 -22.40 -18.49 1.78
N SER A 1010 -21.99 -19.16 2.87
CA SER A 1010 -22.88 -20.02 3.65
C SER A 1010 -23.90 -19.19 4.44
N HIS A 1011 -25.20 -19.51 4.27
CA HIS A 1011 -26.28 -18.90 5.06
C HIS A 1011 -26.11 -19.14 6.57
N ASP A 1012 -25.49 -20.24 6.97
CA ASP A 1012 -25.27 -20.60 8.37
C ASP A 1012 -24.20 -19.72 9.04
N ASN A 1013 -23.27 -19.19 8.24
CA ASN A 1013 -22.27 -18.22 8.68
C ASN A 1013 -22.80 -16.79 8.57
N LEU A 1014 -23.48 -16.46 7.47
CA LEU A 1014 -24.02 -15.13 7.21
C LEU A 1014 -25.10 -14.73 8.24
N CYS A 1015 -25.91 -15.65 8.74
CA CYS A 1015 -26.92 -15.33 9.74
C CYS A 1015 -26.33 -14.97 11.12
N ARG A 1016 -25.07 -15.32 11.38
CA ARG A 1016 -24.33 -14.99 12.61
C ARG A 1016 -23.63 -13.64 12.54
N MET A 1017 -23.72 -12.95 11.41
CA MET A 1017 -23.09 -11.64 11.22
C MET A 1017 -23.91 -10.52 11.83
N ASP A 1018 -23.24 -9.43 12.19
CA ASP A 1018 -23.88 -8.18 12.60
C ASP A 1018 -24.85 -7.69 11.49
N PRO A 1019 -26.13 -7.41 11.77
CA PRO A 1019 -27.05 -6.85 10.79
C PRO A 1019 -26.56 -5.53 10.18
N ALA A 1020 -25.76 -4.72 10.89
CA ALA A 1020 -25.14 -3.50 10.37
C ALA A 1020 -24.06 -3.78 9.30
N TRP A 1021 -23.51 -5.00 9.24
CA TRP A 1021 -22.64 -5.46 8.14
C TRP A 1021 -23.44 -5.74 6.84
N HIS A 1022 -24.77 -5.80 6.93
CA HIS A 1022 -25.70 -6.11 5.85
C HIS A 1022 -25.43 -7.47 5.17
N PRO A 1023 -25.57 -8.61 5.87
CA PRO A 1023 -25.25 -9.94 5.31
C PRO A 1023 -26.11 -10.37 4.11
N TRP A 1024 -27.22 -9.69 3.86
CA TRP A 1024 -28.10 -9.89 2.70
C TRP A 1024 -27.63 -9.16 1.42
N LEU A 1025 -26.78 -8.13 1.55
CA LEU A 1025 -26.27 -7.27 0.48
C LEU A 1025 -24.84 -7.61 0.14
#